data_AF-M9WAJ1-F1
#
_entry.id   AF-M9WAJ1-F1
#
_cell.length_a   1.000
_cell.length_b   1.000
_cell.length_c   1.000
_cell.angle_alpha   90.00
_cell.angle_beta   90.00
_cell.angle_gamma   90.00
#
_symmetry.space_group_name_H-M   'P 1'
#
loop_
_entity.id
_entity.type
_entity.pdbx_description
1 polymer ?
#
loop_
_entity_poly.entity_id
_entity_poly.type
_entity_poly.pdbx_seq_one_letter_code
_entity_poly.pdbx_strand_id
1 'polypeptide(L)'
;MKKFLKNTYFAIILLFIYAPIITMIIFSFNNGETTDSWSEFSLKNYTLLLSNSPFLNSIITTLFVAIISTVVSVIIGTLAAIGLSKTKKVTRNKWYSIANIPLVNADVVTAVSLMIVFLLSGLKFGVITLIMAHISFNVPYVLVTVMPRLRKIDPSLIEASYDLGAKNRQVMFKVMIPILKPAIITASAIAFAMSFDDFIISYFTGGDQTNISTFIYSAKKVRPFIFAFGTILVGVIAFSVIIWNAVVIYKQNKAETRQKLQNDLYKAKQLTNLNQELEDLTKTLQSKTIVKKRLKINLWLKYFVLKFKLFIFKINNYDKKISKLQWKQYKLKSKIGKEKRYQTRLKKASKKLTQLNKQLAKTTDVKKAAKLTLQIENLTEKIEFLEDQVQVVEERQEATALKIKKLKQKVKALKNDLKNEKDPSKKLVEWYQNKINYFNEWIIELEEGKDHYNLRIVVEKLHELQDVRKNKIVELNDKINAVLSEIYLTVSITKQLDAQIDQASDLETKIKLEDLKAQKLNKFNLIYADKINKKQQQIEKINNHILKLKNKLFIQAEAKTHSKSFLAKSWKTLLVSLVGIGAFCGLTTAYILNNTYDLIVANWGEYIDTDIIRNFQQQTKKRISYQTYDSNENLYNKIQTVEYDLMVPSDYMIQRLVNDGKLQKIDYSRLNVWAEFDSAKGSKVKINENNKSGKQQIHSSLLSVMAKSEVKPPEDPNEEEQSKNHSGILNTNSIVDFAVPYLWGDLSIIVNPTEENKNFLKQQDVKFDDSTGEIENSTLSWEILETAANANKKVVLNNDPKNVFQIGAQIVYQKPNLESEREVNKVADRIRGLIQNSNVSLNGDDLISKATNRHFDFAVMYNGDAATANKDWNNEHEDEQVKFIFGRPNKEVNTNNNGKRYQTTNIYSDSIVISKTAKNLDLAYEFINFLYENSTDITSYVGQASPSVETDEKMTKKDEGEYADFKKLYLPITAQEKNDTGKNKEFKTNNNERLAFTYNGKIDEHLVNLYTKIVAGKR
;
A
#
# COMPACT_ATOMS: atom_id res chain seq x y z
N MET A 1 -24.31 -26.30 -4.24
CA MET A 1 -24.64 -24.86 -4.42
C MET A 1 -24.02 -23.94 -3.37
N LYS A 2 -24.25 -24.09 -2.05
CA LYS A 2 -23.69 -23.16 -1.03
C LYS A 2 -22.15 -22.99 -1.03
N LYS A 3 -21.37 -24.06 -1.28
CA LYS A 3 -19.91 -23.97 -1.41
C LYS A 3 -19.45 -23.28 -2.70
N PHE A 4 -20.15 -23.53 -3.80
CA PHE A 4 -19.86 -22.90 -5.09
C PHE A 4 -20.11 -21.40 -4.99
N LEU A 5 -21.31 -20.98 -4.54
CA LEU A 5 -21.65 -19.57 -4.32
C LEU A 5 -20.66 -18.85 -3.37
N LYS A 6 -20.26 -19.48 -2.27
CA LYS A 6 -19.26 -18.90 -1.34
C LYS A 6 -17.89 -18.71 -2.02
N ASN A 7 -17.44 -19.71 -2.78
CA ASN A 7 -16.15 -19.64 -3.47
C ASN A 7 -16.18 -18.61 -4.60
N THR A 8 -17.27 -18.56 -5.38
CA THR A 8 -17.47 -17.58 -6.45
C THR A 8 -17.54 -16.17 -5.88
N TYR A 9 -18.31 -15.93 -4.81
CA TYR A 9 -18.37 -14.64 -4.13
C TYR A 9 -16.99 -14.18 -3.63
N PHE A 10 -16.23 -15.09 -3.00
CA PHE A 10 -14.87 -14.80 -2.58
C PHE A 10 -13.93 -14.52 -3.75
N ALA A 11 -14.04 -15.26 -4.85
CA ALA A 11 -13.24 -15.04 -6.06
C ALA A 11 -13.55 -13.68 -6.71
N ILE A 12 -14.81 -13.25 -6.72
CA ILE A 12 -15.20 -11.91 -7.22
C ILE A 12 -14.58 -10.82 -6.34
N ILE A 13 -14.62 -10.96 -5.01
CA ILE A 13 -13.97 -10.01 -4.09
C ILE A 13 -12.46 -9.94 -4.34
N LEU A 14 -11.79 -11.10 -4.48
CA LEU A 14 -10.37 -11.12 -4.79
C LEU A 14 -10.07 -10.48 -6.15
N LEU A 15 -10.86 -10.80 -7.18
CA LEU A 15 -10.71 -10.21 -8.51
C LEU A 15 -10.85 -8.69 -8.44
N PHE A 16 -11.86 -8.19 -7.73
CA PHE A 16 -12.08 -6.74 -7.58
C PHE A 16 -10.90 -6.04 -6.87
N ILE A 17 -10.33 -6.66 -5.83
CA ILE A 17 -9.18 -6.10 -5.10
C ILE A 17 -7.89 -6.17 -5.92
N TYR A 18 -7.65 -7.26 -6.66
CA TYR A 18 -6.40 -7.46 -7.40
C TYR A 18 -6.43 -6.92 -8.83
N ALA A 19 -7.59 -6.67 -9.43
CA ALA A 19 -7.68 -6.17 -10.80
C ALA A 19 -6.89 -4.86 -11.01
N PRO A 20 -7.02 -3.82 -10.17
CA PRO A 20 -6.21 -2.60 -10.33
C PRO A 20 -4.70 -2.85 -10.23
N ILE A 21 -4.28 -3.77 -9.36
CA ILE A 21 -2.86 -4.14 -9.21
C ILE A 21 -2.36 -4.86 -10.47
N ILE A 22 -3.16 -5.75 -11.05
CA ILE A 22 -2.82 -6.43 -12.30
C ILE A 22 -2.72 -5.43 -13.44
N THR A 23 -3.67 -4.49 -13.56
CA THR A 23 -3.63 -3.42 -14.57
C THR A 23 -2.38 -2.58 -14.41
N MET A 24 -2.05 -2.14 -13.20
CA MET A 24 -0.82 -1.42 -12.89
C MET A 24 0.43 -2.20 -13.34
N ILE A 25 0.49 -3.51 -13.04
CA ILE A 25 1.61 -4.37 -13.46
C ILE A 25 1.72 -4.43 -14.98
N ILE A 26 0.60 -4.56 -15.69
CA ILE A 26 0.59 -4.59 -17.17
C ILE A 26 1.11 -3.26 -17.72
N PHE A 27 0.55 -2.13 -17.28
CA PHE A 27 0.95 -0.79 -17.75
C PHE A 27 2.36 -0.37 -17.33
N SER A 28 2.99 -1.07 -16.37
CA SER A 28 4.42 -0.87 -16.08
C SER A 28 5.34 -1.17 -17.28
N PHE A 29 4.88 -2.04 -18.18
CA PHE A 29 5.58 -2.39 -19.41
C PHE A 29 5.12 -1.56 -20.61
N ASN A 30 4.35 -0.49 -20.42
CA ASN A 30 3.89 0.37 -21.53
C ASN A 30 5.01 1.28 -22.04
N ASN A 31 5.24 1.33 -23.35
CA ASN A 31 6.23 2.24 -23.95
C ASN A 31 5.77 3.71 -24.04
N GLY A 32 4.46 3.96 -23.98
CA GLY A 32 3.89 5.31 -24.06
C GLY A 32 4.29 6.23 -22.90
N GLU A 33 4.20 7.54 -23.11
CA GLU A 33 4.53 8.52 -22.06
C GLU A 33 3.46 8.65 -20.97
N THR A 34 2.22 8.27 -21.30
CA THR A 34 1.06 8.28 -20.40
C THR A 34 0.53 6.86 -20.14
N THR A 35 -0.38 6.76 -19.17
CA THR A 35 -1.06 5.50 -18.81
C THR A 35 -2.48 5.40 -19.40
N ASP A 36 -2.86 6.30 -20.30
CA ASP A 36 -4.24 6.42 -20.80
C ASP A 36 -4.54 5.39 -21.91
N SER A 37 -3.53 5.06 -22.71
CA SER A 37 -3.62 4.06 -23.78
C SER A 37 -2.42 3.11 -23.76
N TRP A 38 -2.67 1.86 -24.16
CA TRP A 38 -1.62 0.87 -24.35
C TRP A 38 -0.97 1.08 -25.72
N SER A 39 0.35 1.26 -25.74
CA SER A 39 1.13 1.42 -26.97
C SER A 39 1.86 0.10 -27.32
N GLU A 40 3.00 -0.18 -26.68
CA GLU A 40 3.82 -1.36 -26.92
C GLU A 40 4.47 -1.86 -25.62
N PHE A 41 4.89 -3.13 -25.60
CA PHE A 41 5.66 -3.71 -24.49
C PHE A 41 7.12 -3.21 -24.49
N SER A 42 7.59 -2.67 -23.36
CA SER A 42 8.95 -2.14 -23.19
C SER A 42 9.46 -2.25 -21.74
N LEU A 43 10.78 -2.40 -21.58
CA LEU A 43 11.47 -2.35 -20.29
C LEU A 43 12.07 -0.96 -19.98
N LYS A 44 11.88 0.03 -20.87
CA LYS A 44 12.39 1.40 -20.74
C LYS A 44 12.03 2.05 -19.40
N ASN A 45 10.84 1.79 -18.86
CA ASN A 45 10.41 2.38 -17.61
C ASN A 45 11.21 1.92 -16.39
N TYR A 46 11.76 0.71 -16.43
CA TYR A 46 12.59 0.17 -15.36
C TYR A 46 13.99 0.79 -15.35
N THR A 47 14.55 1.09 -16.53
CA THR A 47 15.80 1.85 -16.63
C THR A 47 15.57 3.32 -16.29
N LEU A 48 14.47 3.91 -16.77
CA LEU A 48 14.07 5.28 -16.45
C LEU A 48 13.90 5.47 -14.94
N LEU A 49 13.25 4.53 -14.25
CA LEU A 49 13.11 4.50 -12.80
C LEU A 49 14.46 4.65 -12.08
N LEU A 50 15.48 3.92 -12.51
CA LEU A 50 16.81 3.93 -11.89
C LEU A 50 17.61 5.20 -12.23
N SER A 51 17.32 5.83 -13.37
CA SER A 51 17.97 7.09 -13.80
C SER A 51 17.26 8.36 -13.32
N ASN A 52 16.00 8.29 -12.90
CA ASN A 52 15.19 9.43 -12.49
C ASN A 52 15.55 9.85 -11.05
N SER A 53 16.39 10.87 -10.92
CA SER A 53 16.88 11.33 -9.61
C SER A 53 15.76 11.81 -8.68
N PRO A 54 14.77 12.63 -9.11
CA PRO A 54 13.70 13.08 -8.21
C PRO A 54 12.88 11.94 -7.59
N PHE A 55 12.45 10.96 -8.39
CA PHE A 55 11.63 9.86 -7.88
C PHE A 55 12.46 8.88 -7.03
N LEU A 56 13.72 8.63 -7.40
CA LEU A 56 14.61 7.80 -6.59
C LEU A 56 14.89 8.44 -5.22
N ASN A 57 15.03 9.77 -5.19
CA ASN A 57 15.20 10.52 -3.94
C ASN A 57 13.97 10.37 -3.05
N SER A 58 12.75 10.44 -3.61
CA SER A 58 11.53 10.27 -2.84
C SER A 58 11.40 8.86 -2.24
N ILE A 59 11.84 7.82 -2.97
CA ILE A 59 11.91 6.43 -2.46
C ILE A 59 12.87 6.33 -1.27
N ILE A 60 14.04 6.93 -1.38
CA ILE A 60 15.06 6.91 -0.31
C ILE A 60 14.56 7.66 0.92
N THR A 61 13.96 8.84 0.75
CA THR A 61 13.35 9.61 1.83
C THR A 61 12.25 8.82 2.52
N THR A 62 11.32 8.19 1.77
CA THR A 62 10.27 7.35 2.36
C THR A 62 10.85 6.20 3.18
N LEU A 63 11.81 5.46 2.63
CA LEU A 63 12.42 4.32 3.33
C LEU A 63 13.17 4.77 4.59
N PHE A 64 13.94 5.85 4.49
CA PHE A 64 14.70 6.41 5.60
C PHE A 64 13.79 6.85 6.74
N VAL A 65 12.77 7.67 6.43
CA VAL A 65 11.78 8.15 7.40
C VAL A 65 11.01 6.97 8.00
N ALA A 66 10.53 6.02 7.19
CA ALA A 66 9.77 4.88 7.66
C ALA A 66 10.56 3.96 8.59
N ILE A 67 11.84 3.71 8.31
CA ILE A 67 12.69 2.88 9.16
C ILE A 67 12.98 3.58 10.49
N ILE A 68 13.39 4.85 10.46
CA ILE A 68 13.74 5.58 11.70
C ILE A 68 12.49 5.78 12.57
N SER A 69 11.40 6.25 11.98
CA SER A 69 10.15 6.47 12.72
C SER A 69 9.64 5.17 13.33
N THR A 70 9.73 4.04 12.62
CA THR A 70 9.35 2.71 13.12
C THR A 70 10.22 2.27 14.29
N VAL A 71 11.54 2.34 14.15
CA VAL A 71 12.47 1.92 15.22
C VAL A 71 12.23 2.73 16.49
N VAL A 72 12.15 4.05 16.36
CA VAL A 72 11.93 4.95 17.50
C VAL A 72 10.55 4.72 18.12
N SER A 73 9.51 4.60 17.30
CA SER A 73 8.12 4.35 17.78
C SER A 73 7.96 3.00 18.46
N VAL A 74 8.64 1.96 17.97
CA VAL A 74 8.61 0.63 18.60
C VAL A 74 9.26 0.67 19.98
N ILE A 75 10.37 1.39 20.12
CA ILE A 75 11.04 1.59 21.41
C ILE A 75 10.12 2.37 22.35
N ILE A 76 9.65 3.54 21.94
CA ILE A 76 8.80 4.42 22.76
C ILE A 76 7.49 3.71 23.13
N GLY A 77 6.77 3.16 22.16
CA GLY A 77 5.48 2.50 22.36
C GLY A 77 5.59 1.22 23.21
N THR A 78 6.65 0.43 23.06
CA THR A 78 6.87 -0.76 23.91
C THR A 78 7.20 -0.37 25.34
N LEU A 79 8.06 0.64 25.54
CA LEU A 79 8.36 1.17 26.88
C LEU A 79 7.12 1.78 27.53
N ALA A 80 6.34 2.53 26.78
CA ALA A 80 5.07 3.10 27.22
C ALA A 80 4.07 1.99 27.60
N ALA A 81 3.94 0.92 26.80
CA ALA A 81 3.09 -0.23 27.13
C ALA A 81 3.50 -0.89 28.45
N ILE A 82 4.81 -1.12 28.64
CA ILE A 82 5.38 -1.71 29.86
C ILE A 82 5.15 -0.80 31.07
N GLY A 83 5.40 0.51 30.93
CA GLY A 83 5.17 1.51 31.98
C GLY A 83 3.70 1.57 32.37
N LEU A 84 2.81 1.78 31.39
CA LEU A 84 1.37 1.84 31.58
C LEU A 84 0.81 0.56 32.21
N SER A 85 1.34 -0.62 31.88
CA SER A 85 0.87 -1.88 32.46
C SER A 85 1.06 -1.96 33.98
N LYS A 86 2.04 -1.24 34.54
CA LYS A 86 2.36 -1.22 35.97
C LYS A 86 1.57 -0.17 36.75
N THR A 87 0.86 0.73 36.06
CA THR A 87 0.08 1.80 36.70
C THR A 87 -1.34 1.35 37.06
N LYS A 88 -2.00 2.11 37.96
CA LYS A 88 -3.41 1.89 38.34
C LYS A 88 -4.31 1.95 37.10
N LYS A 89 -5.38 1.15 37.08
CA LYS A 89 -6.30 1.00 35.92
C LYS A 89 -6.84 2.35 35.41
N VAL A 90 -7.19 3.28 36.30
CA VAL A 90 -7.72 4.60 35.93
C VAL A 90 -6.67 5.45 35.23
N THR A 91 -5.50 5.64 35.86
CA THR A 91 -4.36 6.39 35.28
C THR A 91 -3.94 5.81 33.94
N ARG A 92 -3.83 4.48 33.86
CA ARG A 92 -3.52 3.77 32.64
C ARG A 92 -4.52 4.09 31.52
N ASN A 93 -5.82 4.02 31.81
CA ASN A 93 -6.85 4.25 30.79
C ASN A 93 -6.82 5.71 30.30
N LYS A 94 -6.63 6.70 31.19
CA LYS A 94 -6.48 8.11 30.81
C LYS A 94 -5.31 8.32 29.85
N TRP A 95 -4.11 7.89 30.24
CA TRP A 95 -2.92 8.04 29.41
C TRP A 95 -2.99 7.21 28.12
N TYR A 96 -3.60 6.04 28.16
CA TYR A 96 -3.83 5.23 26.97
C TYR A 96 -4.80 5.91 25.99
N SER A 97 -5.84 6.59 26.48
CA SER A 97 -6.72 7.39 25.63
C SER A 97 -5.99 8.59 25.01
N ILE A 98 -5.21 9.33 25.82
CA ILE A 98 -4.42 10.48 25.33
C ILE A 98 -3.43 10.04 24.25
N ALA A 99 -2.69 8.95 24.49
CA ALA A 99 -1.71 8.42 23.54
C ALA A 99 -2.33 7.92 22.24
N ASN A 100 -3.65 7.69 22.18
CA ASN A 100 -4.34 7.22 20.98
C ASN A 100 -5.18 8.30 20.29
N ILE A 101 -5.11 9.58 20.73
CA ILE A 101 -5.80 10.69 20.05
C ILE A 101 -5.50 10.73 18.53
N PRO A 102 -4.22 10.57 18.07
CA PRO A 102 -3.93 10.58 16.64
C PRO A 102 -4.64 9.50 15.84
N LEU A 103 -4.96 8.35 16.46
CA LEU A 103 -5.63 7.21 15.81
C LEU A 103 -7.13 7.45 15.62
N VAL A 104 -7.73 8.35 16.41
CA VAL A 104 -9.18 8.60 16.43
C VAL A 104 -9.55 9.79 15.55
N ASN A 105 -8.64 10.75 15.40
CA ASN A 105 -8.85 11.93 14.57
C ASN A 105 -8.65 11.61 13.09
N ALA A 106 -9.22 12.44 12.21
CA ALA A 106 -8.88 12.40 10.79
C ALA A 106 -7.42 12.83 10.59
N ASP A 107 -6.72 12.19 9.66
CA ASP A 107 -5.28 12.42 9.42
C ASP A 107 -4.96 13.89 9.12
N VAL A 108 -5.86 14.58 8.40
CA VAL A 108 -5.72 16.03 8.11
C VAL A 108 -5.70 16.87 9.38
N VAL A 109 -6.54 16.55 10.37
CA VAL A 109 -6.59 17.27 11.65
C VAL A 109 -5.28 17.07 12.42
N THR A 110 -4.76 15.84 12.43
CA THR A 110 -3.47 15.52 13.06
C THR A 110 -2.33 16.25 12.37
N ALA A 111 -2.30 16.27 11.03
CA ALA A 111 -1.29 16.94 10.23
C ALA A 111 -1.25 18.46 10.48
N VAL A 112 -2.40 19.13 10.39
CA VAL A 112 -2.50 20.58 10.62
C VAL A 112 -2.16 20.92 12.07
N SER A 113 -2.58 20.10 13.04
CA SER A 113 -2.22 20.30 14.45
C SER A 113 -0.72 20.20 14.68
N LEU A 114 -0.04 19.21 14.09
CA LEU A 114 1.41 19.05 14.19
C LEU A 114 2.15 20.20 13.49
N MET A 115 1.67 20.64 12.34
CA MET A 115 2.22 21.81 11.63
C MET A 115 2.18 23.06 12.51
N ILE A 116 1.03 23.34 13.15
CA ILE A 116 0.89 24.46 14.08
C ILE A 116 1.84 24.32 15.27
N VAL A 117 1.96 23.12 15.85
CA VAL A 117 2.88 22.86 16.96
C VAL A 117 4.34 23.12 16.57
N PHE A 118 4.77 22.69 15.38
CA PHE A 118 6.13 22.92 14.90
C PHE A 118 6.40 24.39 14.63
N LEU A 119 5.45 25.11 14.02
CA LEU A 119 5.51 26.56 13.83
C LEU A 119 5.65 27.31 15.16
N LEU A 120 4.79 27.02 16.13
CA LEU A 120 4.84 27.64 17.46
C LEU A 120 6.11 27.30 18.24
N SER A 121 6.72 26.15 17.95
CA SER A 121 7.98 25.72 18.55
C SER A 121 9.22 26.31 17.86
N GLY A 122 9.05 27.08 16.78
CA GLY A 122 10.15 27.62 15.97
C GLY A 122 10.96 26.56 15.24
N LEU A 123 10.40 25.37 15.02
CA LEU A 123 11.08 24.29 14.31
C LEU A 123 10.96 24.51 12.80
N LYS A 124 12.10 24.52 12.11
CA LYS A 124 12.13 24.51 10.64
C LYS A 124 11.60 23.18 10.11
N PHE A 125 10.72 23.24 9.12
CA PHE A 125 10.20 22.06 8.45
C PHE A 125 11.31 21.35 7.68
N GLY A 126 11.30 20.02 7.73
CA GLY A 126 12.28 19.18 7.08
C GLY A 126 12.20 17.74 7.59
N VAL A 127 13.29 16.98 7.45
CA VAL A 127 13.30 15.56 7.81
C VAL A 127 13.07 15.31 9.30
N ILE A 128 13.48 16.24 10.16
CA ILE A 128 13.34 16.09 11.62
C ILE A 128 11.87 16.24 12.03
N THR A 129 11.18 17.27 11.54
CA THR A 129 9.74 17.47 11.78
C THR A 129 8.92 16.34 11.18
N LEU A 130 9.31 15.85 9.99
CA LEU A 130 8.71 14.69 9.34
C LEU A 130 8.84 13.43 10.20
N ILE A 131 10.05 13.09 10.67
CA ILE A 131 10.28 11.93 11.54
C ILE A 131 9.50 12.07 12.85
N MET A 132 9.48 13.27 13.47
CA MET A 132 8.72 13.50 14.70
C MET A 132 7.21 13.33 14.51
N ALA A 133 6.68 13.84 13.40
CA ALA A 133 5.27 13.67 13.04
C ALA A 133 4.94 12.18 12.86
N HIS A 134 5.80 11.43 12.19
CA HIS A 134 5.62 9.99 12.00
C HIS A 134 5.72 9.20 13.30
N ILE A 135 6.61 9.59 14.21
CA ILE A 135 6.68 8.99 15.55
C ILE A 135 5.38 9.23 16.32
N SER A 136 4.82 10.45 16.24
CA SER A 136 3.60 10.84 16.95
C SER A 136 2.42 9.92 16.63
N PHE A 137 2.20 9.58 15.34
CA PHE A 137 1.10 8.69 14.96
C PHE A 137 1.46 7.19 15.03
N ASN A 138 2.75 6.80 14.90
CA ASN A 138 3.16 5.40 14.97
C ASN A 138 3.16 4.81 16.39
N VAL A 139 3.49 5.61 17.40
CA VAL A 139 3.46 5.19 18.82
C VAL A 139 2.08 4.60 19.22
N PRO A 140 0.94 5.22 18.88
CA PRO A 140 -0.39 4.63 19.07
C PRO A 140 -0.53 3.22 18.50
N TYR A 141 -0.13 2.98 17.24
CA TYR A 141 -0.21 1.65 16.61
C TYR A 141 0.61 0.61 17.36
N VAL A 142 1.81 0.99 17.82
CA VAL A 142 2.65 0.11 18.65
C VAL A 142 1.98 -0.19 19.98
N LEU A 143 1.41 0.81 20.66
CA LEU A 143 0.71 0.66 21.93
C LEU A 143 -0.49 -0.29 21.80
N VAL A 144 -1.36 -0.08 20.80
CA VAL A 144 -2.55 -0.91 20.55
C VAL A 144 -2.17 -2.35 20.22
N THR A 145 -1.00 -2.58 19.61
CA THR A 145 -0.53 -3.93 19.24
C THR A 145 0.17 -4.65 20.39
N VAL A 146 1.04 -3.97 21.14
CA VAL A 146 1.87 -4.58 22.20
C VAL A 146 1.10 -4.73 23.51
N MET A 147 0.26 -3.76 23.87
CA MET A 147 -0.44 -3.72 25.16
C MET A 147 -1.36 -4.94 25.41
N PRO A 148 -2.17 -5.43 24.44
CA PRO A 148 -2.98 -6.63 24.62
C PRO A 148 -2.13 -7.89 24.82
N ARG A 149 -0.94 -7.97 24.20
CA ARG A 149 -0.02 -9.09 24.39
C ARG A 149 0.62 -9.07 25.77
N LEU A 150 1.02 -7.89 26.24
CA LEU A 150 1.56 -7.67 27.57
C LEU A 150 0.58 -8.07 28.67
N ARG A 151 -0.71 -7.75 28.51
CA ARG A 151 -1.79 -8.15 29.44
C ARG A 151 -2.01 -9.66 29.49
N LYS A 152 -1.57 -10.41 28.49
CA LYS A 152 -1.68 -11.88 28.42
C LYS A 152 -0.45 -12.59 29.01
N ILE A 153 0.55 -11.87 29.50
CA ILE A 153 1.70 -12.48 30.19
C ILE A 153 1.22 -12.98 31.56
N ASP A 154 1.47 -14.26 31.84
CA ASP A 154 1.19 -14.86 33.14
C ASP A 154 2.10 -14.21 34.21
N PRO A 155 1.53 -13.54 35.24
CA PRO A 155 2.31 -12.91 36.30
C PRO A 155 3.25 -13.88 37.02
N SER A 156 2.91 -15.18 37.08
CA SER A 156 3.75 -16.19 37.72
C SER A 156 5.11 -16.36 37.05
N LEU A 157 5.22 -16.09 35.74
CA LEU A 157 6.52 -16.10 35.04
C LEU A 157 7.43 -14.96 35.51
N ILE A 158 6.83 -13.81 35.82
CA ILE A 158 7.54 -12.64 36.33
C ILE A 158 7.94 -12.88 37.78
N GLU A 159 7.04 -13.38 38.62
CA GLU A 159 7.32 -13.73 40.02
C GLU A 159 8.40 -14.81 40.13
N ALA A 160 8.30 -15.90 39.36
CA ALA A 160 9.31 -16.96 39.33
C ALA A 160 10.69 -16.44 38.91
N SER A 161 10.74 -15.45 38.02
CA SER A 161 12.02 -14.84 37.64
C SER A 161 12.65 -14.04 38.78
N TYR A 162 11.85 -13.33 39.59
CA TYR A 162 12.32 -12.66 40.79
C TYR A 162 12.77 -13.65 41.88
N ASP A 163 12.05 -14.76 42.05
CA ASP A 163 12.41 -15.83 42.99
C ASP A 163 13.75 -16.49 42.64
N LEU A 164 14.10 -16.55 41.35
CA LEU A 164 15.41 -16.99 40.86
C LEU A 164 16.52 -15.91 40.99
N GLY A 165 16.24 -14.79 41.66
CA GLY A 165 17.20 -13.70 41.90
C GLY A 165 17.37 -12.74 40.72
N ALA A 166 16.49 -12.75 39.72
CA ALA A 166 16.62 -11.84 38.58
C ALA A 166 16.29 -10.39 38.97
N LYS A 167 17.14 -9.44 38.58
CA LYS A 167 16.88 -7.99 38.73
C LYS A 167 15.82 -7.52 37.72
N ASN A 168 15.12 -6.42 37.99
CA ASN A 168 14.10 -5.82 37.09
C ASN A 168 14.55 -5.72 35.62
N ARG A 169 15.78 -5.29 35.37
CA ARG A 169 16.36 -5.22 34.02
C ARG A 169 16.47 -6.61 33.37
N GLN A 170 16.89 -7.62 34.14
CA GLN A 170 16.98 -9.00 33.65
C GLN A 170 15.60 -9.57 33.35
N VAL A 171 14.60 -9.33 34.21
CA VAL A 171 13.21 -9.74 33.96
C VAL A 171 12.67 -9.09 32.68
N MET A 172 12.91 -7.80 32.48
CA MET A 172 12.49 -7.09 31.27
C MET A 172 13.10 -7.69 30.00
N PHE A 173 14.44 -7.80 29.93
CA PHE A 173 15.13 -8.23 28.71
C PHE A 173 15.15 -9.75 28.49
N LYS A 174 15.11 -10.57 29.55
CA LYS A 174 15.19 -12.05 29.45
C LYS A 174 13.84 -12.75 29.53
N VAL A 175 12.79 -12.09 30.06
CA VAL A 175 11.46 -12.69 30.21
C VAL A 175 10.41 -11.92 29.41
N MET A 176 10.19 -10.64 29.73
CA MET A 176 9.10 -9.86 29.13
C MET A 176 9.28 -9.62 27.63
N ILE A 177 10.41 -9.02 27.21
CA ILE A 177 10.68 -8.70 25.79
C ILE A 177 10.65 -9.96 24.91
N PRO A 178 11.26 -11.11 25.28
CA PRO A 178 11.15 -12.34 24.50
C PRO A 178 9.72 -12.85 24.32
N ILE A 179 8.85 -12.72 25.34
CA ILE A 179 7.43 -13.09 25.24
C ILE A 179 6.65 -12.09 24.36
N LEU A 180 7.01 -10.81 24.42
CA LEU A 180 6.44 -9.75 23.59
C LEU A 180 6.97 -9.74 22.15
N LYS A 181 8.11 -10.39 21.88
CA LYS A 181 8.81 -10.34 20.59
C LYS A 181 7.89 -10.55 19.37
N PRO A 182 6.95 -11.52 19.34
CA PRO A 182 6.04 -11.66 18.20
C PRO A 182 5.15 -10.42 18.00
N ALA A 183 4.64 -9.83 19.09
CA ALA A 183 3.82 -8.62 19.02
C ALA A 183 4.65 -7.39 18.65
N ILE A 184 5.90 -7.29 19.11
CA ILE A 184 6.82 -6.21 18.72
C ILE A 184 7.12 -6.28 17.22
N ILE A 185 7.35 -7.49 16.66
CA ILE A 185 7.57 -7.66 15.21
C ILE A 185 6.33 -7.25 14.43
N THR A 186 5.13 -7.67 14.86
CA THR A 186 3.87 -7.25 14.23
C THR A 186 3.67 -5.73 14.32
N ALA A 187 3.92 -5.13 15.48
CA ALA A 187 3.83 -3.69 15.69
C ALA A 187 4.81 -2.92 14.80
N SER A 188 6.03 -3.43 14.63
CA SER A 188 7.04 -2.84 13.74
C SER A 188 6.59 -2.86 12.29
N ALA A 189 6.01 -3.98 11.83
CA ALA A 189 5.50 -4.10 10.46
C ALA A 189 4.32 -3.14 10.20
N ILE A 190 3.43 -2.97 11.19
CA ILE A 190 2.30 -2.03 11.10
C ILE A 190 2.82 -0.58 11.08
N ALA A 191 3.70 -0.20 12.00
CA ALA A 191 4.26 1.15 12.06
C ALA A 191 5.05 1.50 10.78
N PHE A 192 5.80 0.54 10.24
CA PHE A 192 6.49 0.72 8.96
C PHE A 192 5.50 0.93 7.81
N ALA A 193 4.46 0.10 7.71
CA ALA A 193 3.45 0.21 6.66
C ALA A 193 2.72 1.57 6.72
N MET A 194 2.30 2.00 7.91
CA MET A 194 1.63 3.30 8.09
C MET A 194 2.57 4.47 7.76
N SER A 195 3.85 4.38 8.11
CA SER A 195 4.83 5.43 7.80
C SER A 195 5.25 5.47 6.33
N PHE A 196 5.25 4.33 5.65
CA PHE A 196 5.72 4.23 4.27
C PHE A 196 4.72 4.82 3.28
N ASP A 197 3.42 4.71 3.57
CA ASP A 197 2.32 5.13 2.70
C ASP A 197 1.78 6.54 3.02
N ASP A 198 2.22 7.16 4.12
CA ASP A 198 1.64 8.43 4.56
C ASP A 198 1.88 9.58 3.56
N PHE A 199 0.77 10.16 3.09
CA PHE A 199 0.75 11.37 2.28
C PHE A 199 0.45 12.62 3.12
N ILE A 200 -0.64 12.57 3.90
CA ILE A 200 -1.26 13.77 4.48
C ILE A 200 -0.33 14.41 5.50
N ILE A 201 0.18 13.64 6.47
CA ILE A 201 1.03 14.19 7.53
C ILE A 201 2.37 14.64 6.93
N SER A 202 2.90 13.86 5.99
CA SER A 202 4.13 14.18 5.25
C SER A 202 4.05 15.48 4.46
N TYR A 203 2.93 15.74 3.78
CA TYR A 203 2.73 16.97 3.01
C TYR A 203 2.79 18.23 3.88
N PHE A 204 2.18 18.20 5.06
CA PHE A 204 2.14 19.36 5.97
C PHE A 204 3.36 19.50 6.88
N THR A 205 4.14 18.44 7.10
CA THR A 205 5.24 18.45 8.08
C THR A 205 6.62 18.20 7.48
N GLY A 206 6.69 17.83 6.19
CA GLY A 206 7.91 17.46 5.47
C GLY A 206 8.76 18.63 4.98
N GLY A 207 8.17 19.80 4.74
CA GLY A 207 8.89 20.93 4.16
C GLY A 207 9.39 20.62 2.75
N ASP A 208 10.71 20.70 2.55
CA ASP A 208 11.38 20.42 1.28
C ASP A 208 11.53 18.92 0.97
N GLN A 209 11.20 18.07 1.95
CA GLN A 209 11.33 16.63 1.85
C GLN A 209 10.17 16.04 1.05
N THR A 210 10.47 15.50 -0.13
CA THR A 210 9.51 14.75 -0.93
C THR A 210 9.63 13.26 -0.62
N ASN A 211 8.50 12.64 -0.29
CA ASN A 211 8.36 11.19 -0.11
C ASN A 211 7.57 10.62 -1.32
N ILE A 212 7.52 9.29 -1.46
CA ILE A 212 6.84 8.65 -2.61
C ILE A 212 5.39 9.15 -2.76
N SER A 213 4.62 9.18 -1.67
CA SER A 213 3.20 9.53 -1.73
C SER A 213 2.98 11.00 -2.12
N THR A 214 3.76 11.93 -1.57
CA THR A 214 3.74 13.36 -1.93
C THR A 214 4.20 13.59 -3.37
N PHE A 215 5.23 12.87 -3.83
CA PHE A 215 5.68 12.93 -5.21
C PHE A 215 4.58 12.49 -6.19
N ILE A 216 3.97 11.32 -5.96
CA ILE A 216 2.92 10.77 -6.83
C ILE A 216 1.71 11.71 -6.84
N TYR A 217 1.32 12.28 -5.69
CA TYR A 217 0.20 13.21 -5.62
C TYR A 217 0.47 14.53 -6.35
N SER A 218 1.70 15.04 -6.28
CA SER A 218 2.09 16.28 -6.99
C SER A 218 2.29 16.10 -8.49
N ALA A 219 2.31 14.87 -8.99
CA ALA A 219 2.49 14.59 -10.41
C ALA A 219 1.16 14.82 -11.15
N LYS A 220 1.13 15.82 -12.06
CA LYS A 220 -0.04 16.13 -12.90
C LYS A 220 -0.51 14.92 -13.74
N LYS A 221 0.43 14.11 -14.25
CA LYS A 221 0.16 12.90 -15.06
C LYS A 221 0.92 11.71 -14.50
N VAL A 222 0.23 10.57 -14.36
CA VAL A 222 0.85 9.31 -13.91
C VAL A 222 1.70 8.75 -15.05
N ARG A 223 3.01 8.65 -14.82
CA ARG A 223 3.95 8.08 -15.79
C ARG A 223 4.17 6.58 -15.54
N PRO A 224 4.34 5.74 -16.57
CA PRO A 224 4.52 4.29 -16.41
C PRO A 224 5.68 3.83 -15.50
N PHE A 225 6.74 4.64 -15.31
CA PHE A 225 7.81 4.30 -14.35
C PHE A 225 7.31 4.21 -12.90
N ILE A 226 6.24 4.92 -12.53
CA ILE A 226 5.62 4.83 -11.19
C ILE A 226 5.02 3.43 -11.01
N PHE A 227 4.40 2.88 -12.07
CA PHE A 227 3.88 1.51 -12.07
C PHE A 227 4.98 0.45 -12.08
N ALA A 228 6.14 0.73 -12.70
CA ALA A 228 7.32 -0.13 -12.60
C ALA A 228 7.81 -0.26 -11.16
N PHE A 229 7.86 0.85 -10.40
CA PHE A 229 8.13 0.81 -8.96
C PHE A 229 7.08 0.00 -8.18
N GLY A 230 5.79 0.24 -8.44
CA GLY A 230 4.70 -0.52 -7.81
C GLY A 230 4.82 -2.03 -8.08
N THR A 231 5.20 -2.41 -9.29
CA THR A 231 5.42 -3.81 -9.70
C THR A 231 6.57 -4.45 -8.93
N ILE A 232 7.69 -3.74 -8.79
CA ILE A 232 8.83 -4.18 -7.96
C ILE A 232 8.39 -4.36 -6.50
N LEU A 233 7.65 -3.39 -5.94
CA LEU A 233 7.17 -3.44 -4.56
C LEU A 233 6.26 -4.66 -4.32
N VAL A 234 5.29 -4.90 -5.21
CA VAL A 234 4.43 -6.09 -5.18
C VAL A 234 5.25 -7.37 -5.27
N GLY A 235 6.25 -7.43 -6.15
CA GLY A 235 7.18 -8.55 -6.28
C GLY A 235 7.95 -8.83 -4.98
N VAL A 236 8.48 -7.80 -4.33
CA VAL A 236 9.21 -7.90 -3.05
C VAL A 236 8.29 -8.41 -1.93
N ILE A 237 7.06 -7.90 -1.84
CA ILE A 237 6.08 -8.34 -0.83
C ILE A 237 5.69 -9.80 -1.08
N ALA A 238 5.35 -10.17 -2.31
CA ALA A 238 4.99 -11.53 -2.68
C ALA A 238 6.13 -12.52 -2.36
N PHE A 239 7.36 -12.19 -2.73
CA PHE A 239 8.54 -13.01 -2.46
C PHE A 239 8.79 -13.17 -0.95
N SER A 240 8.64 -12.09 -0.17
CA SER A 240 8.76 -12.12 1.29
C SER A 240 7.74 -13.05 1.94
N VAL A 241 6.49 -13.04 1.46
CA VAL A 241 5.41 -13.92 1.94
C VAL A 241 5.69 -15.39 1.57
N ILE A 242 6.15 -15.65 0.34
CA ILE A 242 6.51 -17.00 -0.12
C ILE A 242 7.64 -17.57 0.73
N ILE A 243 8.70 -16.80 0.99
CA ILE A 243 9.82 -17.22 1.86
C ILE A 243 9.32 -17.49 3.28
N TRP A 244 8.53 -16.59 3.86
CA TRP A 244 8.00 -16.78 5.22
C TRP A 244 7.20 -18.08 5.33
N ASN A 245 6.30 -18.33 4.37
CA ASN A 245 5.52 -19.55 4.32
C ASN A 245 6.41 -20.79 4.12
N ALA A 246 7.40 -20.75 3.24
CA ALA A 246 8.36 -21.84 3.05
C ALA A 246 9.13 -22.16 4.35
N VAL A 247 9.58 -21.14 5.08
CA VAL A 247 10.27 -21.30 6.37
C VAL A 247 9.34 -21.90 7.43
N VAL A 248 8.09 -21.45 7.51
CA VAL A 248 7.08 -21.98 8.44
C VAL A 248 6.81 -23.46 8.14
N ILE A 249 6.57 -23.80 6.87
CA ILE A 249 6.34 -25.17 6.41
C ILE A 249 7.55 -26.05 6.73
N TYR A 250 8.77 -25.58 6.45
CA TYR A 250 10.00 -26.30 6.77
C TYR A 250 10.14 -26.60 8.27
N LYS A 251 9.87 -25.61 9.14
CA LYS A 251 9.91 -25.79 10.60
C LYS A 251 8.86 -26.79 11.08
N GLN A 252 7.64 -26.73 10.55
CA GLN A 252 6.55 -27.66 10.88
C GLN A 252 6.90 -29.08 10.45
N ASN A 253 7.35 -29.28 9.21
CA ASN A 253 7.76 -30.60 8.69
C ASN A 253 8.89 -31.22 9.51
N LYS A 254 9.86 -30.41 9.95
CA LYS A 254 10.95 -30.86 10.83
C LYS A 254 10.44 -31.30 12.21
N ALA A 255 9.52 -30.55 12.80
CA ALA A 255 8.90 -30.89 14.09
C ALA A 255 8.08 -32.19 13.98
N GLU A 256 7.28 -32.33 12.94
CA GLU A 256 6.48 -33.52 12.66
C GLU A 256 7.37 -34.75 12.41
N THR A 257 8.46 -34.60 11.65
CA THR A 257 9.44 -35.67 11.42
C THR A 257 10.08 -36.11 12.72
N ARG A 258 10.44 -35.17 13.60
CA ARG A 258 10.99 -35.47 14.94
C ARG A 258 10.00 -36.26 15.78
N GLN A 259 8.72 -35.88 15.76
CA GLN A 259 7.66 -36.60 16.48
C GLN A 259 7.43 -38.01 15.92
N LYS A 260 7.40 -38.17 14.59
CA LYS A 260 7.29 -39.48 13.93
C LYS A 260 8.47 -40.39 14.26
N LEU A 261 9.68 -39.85 14.38
CA LEU A 261 10.88 -40.61 14.76
C LEU A 261 10.89 -41.01 16.25
N GLN A 262 10.32 -40.19 17.16
CA GLN A 262 10.16 -40.55 18.58
C GLN A 262 9.18 -41.71 18.78
N ASN A 263 8.12 -41.75 17.97
CA ASN A 263 7.07 -42.76 18.06
C ASN A 263 7.32 -43.98 17.15
N ASP A 264 8.49 -44.09 16.51
CA ASP A 264 8.82 -45.14 15.52
C ASP A 264 7.86 -45.25 14.33
N LEU A 265 7.15 -44.17 14.00
CA LEU A 265 6.19 -44.09 12.90
C LEU A 265 6.82 -43.62 11.59
N TYR A 266 8.07 -43.15 11.60
CA TYR A 266 8.74 -42.63 10.42
C TYR A 266 9.07 -43.76 9.43
N LYS A 267 8.53 -43.67 8.19
CA LYS A 267 8.61 -44.72 7.15
C LYS A 267 8.09 -46.11 7.56
N ALA A 268 7.38 -46.24 8.69
CA ALA A 268 6.86 -47.52 9.19
C ALA A 268 6.04 -48.28 8.13
N LYS A 269 5.13 -47.60 7.43
CA LYS A 269 4.32 -48.20 6.35
C LYS A 269 5.18 -48.79 5.21
N GLN A 270 6.27 -48.12 4.86
CA GLN A 270 7.16 -48.58 3.80
C GLN A 270 7.95 -49.81 4.25
N LEU A 271 8.42 -49.83 5.50
CA LEU A 271 9.07 -51.00 6.10
C LEU A 271 8.12 -52.19 6.21
N THR A 272 6.87 -51.98 6.65
CA THR A 272 5.86 -53.05 6.72
C THR A 272 5.61 -53.68 5.35
N ASN A 273 5.46 -52.89 4.30
CA ASN A 273 5.27 -53.40 2.94
C ASN A 273 6.49 -54.19 2.45
N LEU A 274 7.71 -53.67 2.66
CA LEU A 274 8.94 -54.36 2.23
C LEU A 274 9.16 -55.67 3.01
N ASN A 275 8.86 -55.69 4.31
CA ASN A 275 8.93 -56.90 5.13
C ASN A 275 7.91 -57.95 4.66
N GLN A 276 6.70 -57.53 4.28
CA GLN A 276 5.69 -58.42 3.72
C GLN A 276 6.12 -58.99 2.37
N GLU A 277 6.65 -58.17 1.46
CA GLU A 277 7.20 -58.64 0.17
C GLU A 277 8.39 -59.60 0.37
N LEU A 278 9.24 -59.34 1.37
CA LEU A 278 10.36 -60.21 1.74
C LEU A 278 9.85 -61.57 2.24
N GLU A 279 8.83 -61.57 3.09
CA GLU A 279 8.18 -62.78 3.60
C GLU A 279 7.58 -63.61 2.46
N ASP A 280 6.88 -62.97 1.53
CA ASP A 280 6.29 -63.62 0.35
C ASP A 280 7.35 -64.24 -0.55
N LEU A 281 8.45 -63.53 -0.83
CA LEU A 281 9.57 -64.08 -1.60
C LEU A 281 10.25 -65.26 -0.88
N THR A 282 10.38 -65.19 0.43
CA THR A 282 10.97 -66.25 1.26
C THR A 282 10.09 -67.50 1.25
N LYS A 283 8.77 -67.34 1.38
CA LYS A 283 7.80 -68.45 1.22
C LYS A 283 7.84 -69.05 -0.17
N THR A 284 7.98 -68.22 -1.20
CA THR A 284 8.08 -68.66 -2.60
C THR A 284 9.35 -69.49 -2.84
N LEU A 285 10.49 -69.08 -2.27
CA LEU A 285 11.75 -69.82 -2.31
C LEU A 285 11.67 -71.17 -1.56
N GLN A 286 11.14 -71.17 -0.33
CA GLN A 286 11.02 -72.38 0.50
C GLN A 286 10.08 -73.43 -0.11
N SER A 287 8.93 -72.99 -0.61
CA SER A 287 7.92 -73.88 -1.18
C SER A 287 8.25 -74.35 -2.61
N LYS A 288 9.28 -73.79 -3.26
CA LYS A 288 9.65 -74.07 -4.66
C LYS A 288 8.49 -73.92 -5.65
N THR A 289 7.53 -73.08 -5.29
CA THR A 289 6.33 -72.83 -6.08
C THR A 289 6.33 -71.42 -6.62
N ILE A 290 5.66 -71.19 -7.74
CA ILE A 290 5.42 -69.86 -8.30
C ILE A 290 3.94 -69.57 -8.33
N VAL A 291 3.60 -68.32 -8.04
CA VAL A 291 2.23 -67.84 -8.12
C VAL A 291 1.90 -67.49 -9.56
N LYS A 292 0.99 -68.25 -10.19
CA LYS A 292 0.54 -68.03 -11.56
C LYS A 292 -0.82 -67.33 -11.54
N LYS A 293 -0.91 -66.17 -12.21
CA LYS A 293 -2.13 -65.37 -12.29
C LYS A 293 -3.10 -65.93 -13.33
N ARG A 294 -4.35 -66.18 -12.92
CA ARG A 294 -5.44 -66.58 -13.81
C ARG A 294 -6.14 -65.32 -14.36
N LEU A 295 -6.19 -65.16 -15.68
CA LEU A 295 -6.80 -64.00 -16.37
C LEU A 295 -8.30 -64.20 -16.63
N LYS A 296 -9.05 -64.71 -15.64
CA LYS A 296 -10.52 -64.77 -15.75
C LYS A 296 -11.12 -63.43 -15.36
N ILE A 297 -11.76 -62.75 -16.32
CA ILE A 297 -12.40 -61.42 -16.14
C ILE A 297 -13.39 -61.43 -14.96
N ASN A 298 -14.21 -62.46 -14.80
CA ASN A 298 -15.20 -62.54 -13.73
C ASN A 298 -14.58 -62.53 -12.32
N LEU A 299 -13.42 -63.18 -12.13
CA LEU A 299 -12.71 -63.17 -10.84
C LEU A 299 -12.09 -61.80 -10.54
N TRP A 300 -11.50 -61.16 -11.55
CA TRP A 300 -10.96 -59.81 -11.44
C TRP A 300 -12.05 -58.76 -11.16
N LEU A 301 -13.22 -58.90 -11.79
CA LEU A 301 -14.39 -58.06 -11.52
C LEU A 301 -14.89 -58.26 -10.09
N LYS A 302 -14.99 -59.51 -9.61
CA LYS A 302 -15.36 -59.84 -8.22
C LYS A 302 -14.38 -59.23 -7.22
N TYR A 303 -13.07 -59.33 -7.48
CA TYR A 303 -12.02 -58.69 -6.67
C TYR A 303 -12.17 -57.16 -6.65
N PHE A 304 -12.37 -56.53 -7.81
CA PHE A 304 -12.53 -55.08 -7.92
C PHE A 304 -13.78 -54.59 -7.17
N VAL A 305 -14.92 -55.27 -7.33
CA VAL A 305 -16.16 -54.96 -6.63
C VAL A 305 -15.99 -55.09 -5.10
N LEU A 306 -15.32 -56.13 -4.62
CA LEU A 306 -15.06 -56.30 -3.19
C LEU A 306 -14.10 -55.23 -2.65
N LYS A 307 -13.06 -54.87 -3.40
CA LYS A 307 -12.13 -53.79 -3.04
C LYS A 307 -12.83 -52.43 -3.01
N PHE A 308 -13.76 -52.19 -3.94
CA PHE A 308 -14.59 -50.99 -3.96
C PHE A 308 -15.58 -50.95 -2.79
N LYS A 309 -16.22 -52.08 -2.45
CA LYS A 309 -17.04 -52.21 -1.23
C LYS A 309 -16.23 -51.92 0.04
N LEU A 310 -15.01 -52.43 0.14
CA LEU A 310 -14.10 -52.13 1.25
C LEU A 310 -13.72 -50.65 1.30
N PHE A 311 -13.48 -50.02 0.14
CA PHE A 311 -13.20 -48.58 0.04
C PHE A 311 -14.38 -47.72 0.50
N ILE A 312 -15.60 -47.99 0.02
CA ILE A 312 -16.82 -47.32 0.49
C ILE A 312 -16.99 -47.51 1.99
N PHE A 313 -16.79 -48.73 2.49
CA PHE A 313 -16.95 -49.02 3.92
C PHE A 313 -15.89 -48.31 4.79
N LYS A 314 -14.67 -48.10 4.27
CA LYS A 314 -13.64 -47.27 4.91
C LYS A 314 -13.99 -45.78 4.93
N ILE A 315 -14.78 -45.29 3.97
CA ILE A 315 -15.22 -43.89 3.88
C ILE A 315 -16.53 -43.63 4.64
N ASN A 316 -17.32 -44.68 4.91
CA ASN A 316 -18.63 -44.55 5.53
C ASN A 316 -18.61 -43.84 6.90
N ASN A 317 -19.75 -43.23 7.23
CA ASN A 317 -20.01 -42.30 8.36
C ASN A 317 -19.68 -42.82 9.79
N TYR A 318 -19.13 -44.02 9.94
CA TYR A 318 -18.70 -44.59 11.21
C TYR A 318 -17.59 -43.76 11.86
N ASP A 319 -16.64 -43.22 11.09
CA ASP A 319 -15.57 -42.36 11.64
C ASP A 319 -16.13 -41.10 12.31
N LYS A 320 -17.18 -40.50 11.74
CA LYS A 320 -17.88 -39.36 12.33
C LYS A 320 -18.62 -39.74 13.62
N LYS A 321 -19.28 -40.91 13.64
CA LYS A 321 -20.00 -41.41 14.83
C LYS A 321 -19.04 -41.81 15.96
N ILE A 322 -17.96 -42.53 15.64
CA ILE A 322 -16.91 -42.94 16.58
C ILE A 322 -16.22 -41.70 17.16
N SER A 323 -15.81 -40.74 16.32
CA SER A 323 -15.20 -39.48 16.77
C SER A 323 -16.12 -38.69 17.72
N LYS A 324 -17.42 -38.63 17.42
CA LYS A 324 -18.42 -37.97 18.29
C LYS A 324 -18.56 -38.68 19.64
N LEU A 325 -18.56 -40.01 19.66
CA LEU A 325 -18.62 -40.80 20.90
C LEU A 325 -17.31 -40.70 21.70
N GLN A 326 -16.14 -40.71 21.07
CA GLN A 326 -14.84 -40.49 21.71
C GLN A 326 -14.77 -39.12 22.39
N TRP A 327 -15.25 -38.08 21.71
CA TRP A 327 -15.32 -36.74 22.31
C TRP A 327 -16.28 -36.69 23.50
N LYS A 328 -17.44 -37.36 23.39
CA LYS A 328 -18.40 -37.48 24.50
C LYS A 328 -17.79 -38.25 25.68
N GLN A 329 -17.06 -39.33 25.43
CA GLN A 329 -16.31 -40.11 26.43
C GLN A 329 -15.27 -39.24 27.15
N TYR A 330 -14.48 -38.45 26.41
CA TYR A 330 -13.50 -37.53 26.98
C TYR A 330 -14.16 -36.47 27.88
N LYS A 331 -15.25 -35.86 27.39
CA LYS A 331 -16.00 -34.84 28.16
C LYS A 331 -16.53 -35.41 29.48
N LEU A 332 -17.10 -36.62 29.45
CA LEU A 332 -17.60 -37.32 30.64
C LEU A 332 -16.46 -37.69 31.60
N LYS A 333 -15.36 -38.28 31.12
CA LYS A 333 -14.17 -38.59 31.95
C LYS A 333 -13.57 -37.35 32.61
N SER A 334 -13.50 -36.23 31.89
CA SER A 334 -13.01 -34.95 32.42
C SER A 334 -13.91 -34.40 33.51
N LYS A 335 -15.24 -34.46 33.32
CA LYS A 335 -16.23 -34.02 34.32
C LYS A 335 -16.15 -34.85 35.62
N ILE A 336 -16.18 -36.19 35.49
CA ILE A 336 -15.99 -37.13 36.61
C ILE A 336 -14.66 -36.87 37.35
N GLY A 337 -13.59 -36.67 36.59
CA GLY A 337 -12.26 -36.39 37.15
C GLY A 337 -12.16 -35.06 37.89
N LYS A 338 -12.98 -34.05 37.55
CA LYS A 338 -13.05 -32.78 38.28
C LYS A 338 -13.78 -32.95 39.60
N GLU A 339 -14.95 -33.58 39.59
CA GLU A 339 -15.77 -33.80 40.80
C GLU A 339 -15.00 -34.62 41.85
N LYS A 340 -14.34 -35.72 41.45
CA LYS A 340 -13.51 -36.55 42.35
C LYS A 340 -12.36 -35.78 43.02
N ARG A 341 -11.90 -34.68 42.41
CA ARG A 341 -10.75 -33.90 42.91
C ARG A 341 -11.16 -32.83 43.92
N TYR A 342 -12.45 -32.51 44.10
CA TYR A 342 -12.87 -31.45 45.01
C TYR A 342 -12.45 -31.73 46.46
N GLN A 343 -12.80 -32.89 47.02
CA GLN A 343 -12.39 -33.27 48.39
C GLN A 343 -10.86 -33.29 48.58
N THR A 344 -10.12 -33.85 47.61
CA THR A 344 -8.64 -33.88 47.69
C THR A 344 -8.03 -32.48 47.62
N ARG A 345 -8.62 -31.60 46.80
CA ARG A 345 -8.18 -30.20 46.68
C ARG A 345 -8.53 -29.39 47.91
N LEU A 346 -9.71 -29.60 48.49
CA LEU A 346 -10.15 -29.01 49.74
C LEU A 346 -9.18 -29.36 50.85
N LYS A 347 -8.93 -30.66 51.10
CA LYS A 347 -7.96 -31.14 52.10
C LYS A 347 -6.55 -30.52 51.93
N LYS A 348 -6.08 -30.39 50.69
CA LYS A 348 -4.78 -29.76 50.39
C LYS A 348 -4.80 -28.24 50.63
N ALA A 349 -5.88 -27.56 50.27
CA ALA A 349 -6.06 -26.14 50.48
C ALA A 349 -6.16 -25.83 51.98
N SER A 350 -6.99 -26.54 52.74
CA SER A 350 -7.11 -26.38 54.19
C SER A 350 -5.78 -26.62 54.91
N LYS A 351 -5.02 -27.66 54.54
CA LYS A 351 -3.67 -27.90 55.09
C LYS A 351 -2.72 -26.73 54.82
N LYS A 352 -2.80 -26.14 53.62
CA LYS A 352 -1.97 -24.99 53.23
C LYS A 352 -2.41 -23.72 53.95
N LEU A 353 -3.71 -23.53 54.21
CA LEU A 353 -4.24 -22.44 55.03
C LEU A 353 -3.68 -22.50 56.45
N THR A 354 -3.70 -23.67 57.08
CA THR A 354 -3.11 -23.87 58.41
C THR A 354 -1.61 -23.56 58.42
N GLN A 355 -0.88 -23.91 57.36
CA GLN A 355 0.55 -23.61 57.24
C GLN A 355 0.81 -22.10 57.08
N LEU A 356 0.02 -21.41 56.25
CA LEU A 356 0.15 -19.97 56.05
C LEU A 356 -0.23 -19.18 57.31
N ASN A 357 -1.28 -19.57 58.02
CA ASN A 357 -1.65 -18.97 59.31
C ASN A 357 -0.53 -19.12 60.35
N LYS A 358 0.13 -20.30 60.40
CA LYS A 358 1.31 -20.52 61.25
C LYS A 358 2.52 -19.65 60.85
N GLN A 359 2.68 -19.36 59.55
CA GLN A 359 3.75 -18.48 59.06
C GLN A 359 3.44 -17.01 59.36
N LEU A 360 2.18 -16.60 59.26
CA LEU A 360 1.73 -15.25 59.59
C LEU A 360 1.94 -14.95 61.08
N ALA A 361 1.57 -15.89 61.96
CA ALA A 361 1.76 -15.76 63.41
C ALA A 361 3.23 -15.64 63.86
N LYS A 362 4.18 -16.11 63.05
CA LYS A 362 5.63 -16.06 63.32
C LYS A 362 6.34 -14.87 62.67
N THR A 363 5.63 -14.08 61.87
CA THR A 363 6.24 -13.02 61.06
C THR A 363 6.11 -11.67 61.75
N THR A 364 7.23 -10.99 61.97
CA THR A 364 7.29 -9.63 62.53
C THR A 364 7.39 -8.52 61.46
N ASP A 365 7.61 -8.90 60.20
CA ASP A 365 7.71 -7.99 59.05
C ASP A 365 6.31 -7.64 58.47
N VAL A 366 5.97 -6.36 58.49
CA VAL A 366 4.66 -5.82 58.06
C VAL A 366 4.33 -6.12 56.59
N LYS A 367 5.32 -6.07 55.68
CA LYS A 367 5.10 -6.35 54.25
C LYS A 367 4.89 -7.85 54.00
N LYS A 368 5.66 -8.68 54.71
CA LYS A 368 5.51 -10.14 54.62
C LYS A 368 4.21 -10.61 55.26
N ALA A 369 3.79 -9.98 56.36
CA ALA A 369 2.48 -10.19 56.98
C ALA A 369 1.34 -9.85 56.01
N ALA A 370 1.36 -8.68 55.37
CA ALA A 370 0.34 -8.29 54.38
C ALA A 370 0.25 -9.25 53.18
N LYS A 371 1.40 -9.74 52.67
CA LYS A 371 1.42 -10.74 51.59
C LYS A 371 0.84 -12.09 52.03
N LEU A 372 1.16 -12.53 53.25
CA LEU A 372 0.61 -13.75 53.82
C LEU A 372 -0.90 -13.63 54.04
N THR A 373 -1.39 -12.47 54.51
CA THR A 373 -2.82 -12.20 54.68
C THR A 373 -3.59 -12.27 53.36
N LEU A 374 -3.08 -11.66 52.28
CA LEU A 374 -3.70 -11.76 50.96
C LEU A 374 -3.69 -13.18 50.40
N GLN A 375 -2.63 -13.95 50.66
CA GLN A 375 -2.56 -15.37 50.28
C GLN A 375 -3.55 -16.22 51.08
N ILE A 376 -3.74 -15.90 52.36
CA ILE A 376 -4.74 -16.51 53.22
C ILE A 376 -6.14 -16.21 52.67
N GLU A 377 -6.46 -14.95 52.39
CA GLU A 377 -7.76 -14.52 51.86
C GLU A 377 -8.14 -15.23 50.55
N ASN A 378 -7.24 -15.22 49.55
CA ASN A 378 -7.44 -15.95 48.28
C ASN A 378 -7.60 -17.47 48.48
N LEU A 379 -6.91 -18.02 49.48
CA LEU A 379 -6.98 -19.45 49.76
C LEU A 379 -8.27 -19.78 50.52
N THR A 380 -8.77 -18.88 51.35
CA THR A 380 -10.07 -18.97 52.06
C THR A 380 -11.22 -18.95 51.07
N GLU A 381 -11.27 -17.99 50.14
CA GLU A 381 -12.32 -17.94 49.09
C GLU A 381 -12.32 -19.23 48.24
N LYS A 382 -11.13 -19.76 47.94
CA LYS A 382 -10.99 -21.04 47.23
C LYS A 382 -11.45 -22.24 48.05
N ILE A 383 -11.27 -22.20 49.37
CA ILE A 383 -11.75 -23.24 50.29
C ILE A 383 -13.27 -23.18 50.35
N GLU A 384 -13.86 -22.01 50.52
CA GLU A 384 -15.32 -21.79 50.53
C GLU A 384 -15.97 -22.31 49.25
N PHE A 385 -15.42 -21.98 48.08
CA PHE A 385 -15.87 -22.54 46.81
C PHE A 385 -15.75 -24.07 46.77
N LEU A 386 -14.66 -24.66 47.29
CA LEU A 386 -14.48 -26.11 47.30
C LEU A 386 -15.39 -26.81 48.32
N GLU A 387 -15.73 -26.16 49.42
CA GLU A 387 -16.67 -26.63 50.44
C GLU A 387 -18.08 -26.69 49.87
N ASP A 388 -18.55 -25.61 49.24
CA ASP A 388 -19.84 -25.56 48.53
C ASP A 388 -19.94 -26.69 47.49
N GLN A 389 -18.92 -26.89 46.68
CA GLN A 389 -18.92 -27.94 45.67
C GLN A 389 -18.85 -29.37 46.25
N VAL A 390 -18.29 -29.55 47.45
CA VAL A 390 -18.31 -30.84 48.16
C VAL A 390 -19.68 -31.08 48.77
N GLN A 391 -20.27 -30.07 49.41
CA GLN A 391 -21.60 -30.12 50.00
C GLN A 391 -22.68 -30.46 48.96
N VAL A 392 -22.66 -29.80 47.80
CA VAL A 392 -23.58 -30.10 46.68
C VAL A 392 -23.45 -31.55 46.21
N VAL A 393 -22.25 -32.14 46.27
CA VAL A 393 -22.03 -33.55 45.91
C VAL A 393 -22.59 -34.49 46.97
N GLU A 394 -22.44 -34.17 48.24
CA GLU A 394 -22.95 -34.96 49.38
C GLU A 394 -24.48 -34.94 49.44
N GLU A 395 -25.10 -33.75 49.36
CA GLU A 395 -26.57 -33.59 49.29
C GLU A 395 -27.17 -34.38 48.11
N ARG A 396 -26.49 -34.37 46.96
CA ARG A 396 -26.89 -35.13 45.77
C ARG A 396 -26.79 -36.64 46.01
N GLN A 397 -25.79 -37.13 46.75
CA GLN A 397 -25.65 -38.55 47.09
C GLN A 397 -26.76 -39.01 48.03
N GLU A 398 -27.10 -38.22 49.05
CA GLU A 398 -28.18 -38.51 50.00
C GLU A 398 -29.55 -38.55 49.29
N ALA A 399 -29.84 -37.54 48.47
CA ALA A 399 -31.08 -37.50 47.68
C ALA A 399 -31.20 -38.69 46.72
N THR A 400 -30.07 -39.17 46.18
CA THR A 400 -30.00 -40.34 45.30
C THR A 400 -30.27 -41.64 46.07
N ALA A 401 -29.69 -41.81 47.25
CA ALA A 401 -29.92 -42.98 48.11
C ALA A 401 -31.40 -43.12 48.50
N LEU A 402 -32.07 -42.01 48.82
CA LEU A 402 -33.50 -42.00 49.16
C LEU A 402 -34.38 -42.37 47.96
N LYS A 403 -34.02 -41.90 46.74
CA LYS A 403 -34.70 -42.29 45.50
C LYS A 403 -34.53 -43.77 45.18
N ILE A 404 -33.34 -44.33 45.33
CA ILE A 404 -33.07 -45.76 45.12
C ILE A 404 -33.94 -46.61 46.05
N LYS A 405 -34.05 -46.22 47.33
CA LYS A 405 -34.92 -46.92 48.30
C LYS A 405 -36.38 -46.96 47.85
N LYS A 406 -36.92 -45.83 47.38
CA LYS A 406 -38.30 -45.73 46.84
C LYS A 406 -38.49 -46.59 45.59
N LEU A 407 -37.51 -46.61 44.68
CA LEU A 407 -37.60 -47.40 43.44
C LEU A 407 -37.51 -48.91 43.71
N LYS A 408 -36.62 -49.35 44.62
CA LYS A 408 -36.54 -50.76 45.04
C LYS A 408 -37.86 -51.25 45.65
N GLN A 409 -38.55 -50.40 46.42
CA GLN A 409 -39.89 -50.71 46.93
C GLN A 409 -40.92 -50.86 45.80
N LYS A 410 -40.91 -49.97 44.79
CA LYS A 410 -41.80 -50.09 43.61
C LYS A 410 -41.54 -51.37 42.81
N VAL A 411 -40.28 -51.75 42.62
CA VAL A 411 -39.93 -53.02 41.94
C VAL A 411 -40.44 -54.21 42.75
N LYS A 412 -40.28 -54.18 44.08
CA LYS A 412 -40.79 -55.24 44.96
C LYS A 412 -42.32 -55.36 44.87
N ALA A 413 -43.04 -54.23 44.85
CA ALA A 413 -44.49 -54.21 44.66
C ALA A 413 -44.89 -54.83 43.31
N LEU A 414 -44.31 -54.36 42.20
CA LEU A 414 -44.61 -54.87 40.87
C LEU A 414 -44.32 -56.37 40.69
N LYS A 415 -43.26 -56.89 41.33
CA LYS A 415 -42.97 -58.34 41.35
C LYS A 415 -44.02 -59.13 42.12
N ASN A 416 -44.56 -58.55 43.20
CA ASN A 416 -45.60 -59.17 44.01
C ASN A 416 -46.95 -59.14 43.27
N ASP A 417 -47.28 -58.02 42.63
CA ASP A 417 -48.49 -57.86 41.81
C ASP A 417 -48.51 -58.87 40.66
N LEU A 418 -47.41 -59.01 39.92
CA LEU A 418 -47.29 -60.01 38.85
C LEU A 418 -47.43 -61.46 39.37
N LYS A 419 -46.97 -61.74 40.59
CA LYS A 419 -47.06 -63.08 41.20
C LYS A 419 -48.49 -63.44 41.64
N ASN A 420 -49.31 -62.44 41.97
CA ASN A 420 -50.67 -62.61 42.45
C ASN A 420 -51.72 -62.67 41.32
N GLU A 421 -51.33 -62.34 40.08
CA GLU A 421 -52.20 -62.38 38.91
C GLU A 421 -52.45 -63.83 38.45
N LYS A 422 -53.72 -64.22 38.31
CA LYS A 422 -54.09 -65.57 37.84
C LYS A 422 -54.25 -65.57 36.32
N ASP A 423 -53.47 -66.42 35.66
CA ASP A 423 -53.47 -66.63 34.20
C ASP A 423 -53.19 -65.36 33.36
N PRO A 424 -52.06 -64.67 33.58
CA PRO A 424 -51.77 -63.38 32.94
C PRO A 424 -51.45 -63.53 31.45
N SER A 425 -52.06 -62.67 30.62
CA SER A 425 -51.75 -62.61 29.18
C SER A 425 -50.27 -62.31 28.92
N LYS A 426 -49.72 -62.83 27.80
CA LYS A 426 -48.32 -62.59 27.40
C LYS A 426 -47.95 -61.10 27.36
N LYS A 427 -48.88 -60.24 26.91
CA LYS A 427 -48.71 -58.78 26.89
C LYS A 427 -48.63 -58.17 28.29
N LEU A 428 -49.39 -58.69 29.25
CA LEU A 428 -49.38 -58.21 30.64
C LEU A 428 -48.07 -58.60 31.34
N VAL A 429 -47.62 -59.84 31.15
CA VAL A 429 -46.32 -60.31 31.65
C VAL A 429 -45.18 -59.47 31.07
N GLU A 430 -45.20 -59.24 29.76
CA GLU A 430 -44.22 -58.41 29.06
C GLU A 430 -44.25 -56.95 29.57
N TRP A 431 -45.43 -56.40 29.85
CA TRP A 431 -45.56 -55.07 30.44
C TRP A 431 -44.93 -54.98 31.83
N TYR A 432 -45.23 -55.92 32.74
CA TYR A 432 -44.64 -55.95 34.07
C TYR A 432 -43.12 -56.14 34.00
N GLN A 433 -42.63 -57.06 33.17
CA GLN A 433 -41.21 -57.29 32.95
C GLN A 433 -40.52 -56.04 32.41
N ASN A 434 -41.10 -55.35 31.42
CA ASN A 434 -40.57 -54.10 30.88
C ASN A 434 -40.53 -53.00 31.93
N LYS A 435 -41.56 -52.89 32.77
CA LYS A 435 -41.65 -51.86 33.82
C LYS A 435 -40.69 -52.13 34.98
N ILE A 436 -40.53 -53.40 35.37
CA ILE A 436 -39.53 -53.86 36.34
C ILE A 436 -38.12 -53.59 35.79
N ASN A 437 -37.86 -53.94 34.53
CA ASN A 437 -36.58 -53.70 33.87
C ASN A 437 -36.26 -52.20 33.77
N TYR A 438 -37.26 -51.38 33.42
CA TYR A 438 -37.12 -49.92 33.40
C TYR A 438 -36.70 -49.38 34.78
N PHE A 439 -37.37 -49.81 35.86
CA PHE A 439 -37.01 -49.36 37.20
C PHE A 439 -35.66 -49.92 37.68
N ASN A 440 -35.30 -51.15 37.29
CA ASN A 440 -33.98 -51.72 37.60
C ASN A 440 -32.86 -50.96 36.87
N GLU A 441 -33.03 -50.64 35.59
CA GLU A 441 -32.10 -49.79 34.83
C GLU A 441 -31.97 -48.40 35.45
N TRP A 442 -33.07 -47.82 35.91
CA TRP A 442 -33.04 -46.52 36.59
C TRP A 442 -32.33 -46.60 37.95
N ILE A 443 -32.50 -47.70 38.69
CA ILE A 443 -31.74 -47.96 39.92
C ILE A 443 -30.25 -48.06 39.60
N ILE A 444 -29.87 -48.79 38.55
CA ILE A 444 -28.47 -48.93 38.11
C ILE A 444 -27.87 -47.56 37.73
N GLU A 445 -28.61 -46.73 36.96
CA GLU A 445 -28.16 -45.37 36.61
C GLU A 445 -27.92 -44.51 37.86
N LEU A 446 -28.78 -44.62 38.87
CA LEU A 446 -28.67 -43.88 40.12
C LEU A 446 -27.55 -44.41 41.02
N GLU A 447 -27.35 -45.73 41.10
CA GLU A 447 -26.29 -46.38 41.89
C GLU A 447 -24.90 -46.06 41.35
N GLU A 448 -24.74 -46.04 40.02
CA GLU A 448 -23.48 -45.68 39.37
C GLU A 448 -23.24 -44.17 39.33
N GLY A 449 -24.33 -43.40 39.32
CA GLY A 449 -24.33 -41.97 39.05
C GLY A 449 -24.44 -41.68 37.56
N LYS A 450 -25.32 -40.74 37.21
CA LYS A 450 -25.71 -40.39 35.82
C LYS A 450 -24.53 -40.24 34.85
N ASP A 451 -23.46 -39.56 35.24
CA ASP A 451 -22.30 -39.35 34.36
C ASP A 451 -21.46 -40.62 34.16
N HIS A 452 -21.36 -41.49 35.17
CA HIS A 452 -20.68 -42.78 35.09
C HIS A 452 -21.49 -43.79 34.27
N TYR A 453 -22.81 -43.86 34.47
CA TYR A 453 -23.72 -44.65 33.65
C TYR A 453 -23.65 -44.23 32.17
N ASN A 454 -23.76 -42.92 31.90
CA ASN A 454 -23.62 -42.39 30.55
C ASN A 454 -22.23 -42.67 29.95
N LEU A 455 -21.18 -42.69 30.75
CA LEU A 455 -19.84 -43.04 30.29
C LEU A 455 -19.78 -44.52 29.89
N ARG A 456 -20.34 -45.43 30.69
CA ARG A 456 -20.41 -46.86 30.35
C ARG A 456 -21.17 -47.08 29.04
N ILE A 457 -22.38 -46.54 28.91
CA ILE A 457 -23.19 -46.69 27.69
C ILE A 457 -22.48 -46.13 26.45
N VAL A 458 -21.77 -44.99 26.60
CA VAL A 458 -20.97 -44.43 25.50
C VAL A 458 -19.80 -45.33 25.14
N VAL A 459 -19.14 -45.95 26.13
CA VAL A 459 -18.04 -46.89 25.92
C VAL A 459 -18.53 -48.17 25.25
N GLU A 460 -19.64 -48.75 25.69
CA GLU A 460 -20.24 -49.95 25.11
C GLU A 460 -20.67 -49.71 23.65
N LYS A 461 -21.39 -48.61 23.38
CA LYS A 461 -21.76 -48.24 21.99
C LYS A 461 -20.56 -47.98 21.11
N LEU A 462 -19.49 -47.43 21.67
CA LEU A 462 -18.25 -47.19 20.95
C LEU A 462 -17.55 -48.52 20.64
N HIS A 463 -17.52 -49.46 21.57
CA HIS A 463 -16.97 -50.80 21.38
C HIS A 463 -17.78 -51.58 20.34
N GLU A 464 -19.11 -51.60 20.46
CA GLU A 464 -20.02 -52.26 19.51
C GLU A 464 -19.82 -51.72 18.08
N LEU A 465 -19.79 -50.40 17.90
CA LEU A 465 -19.55 -49.79 16.58
C LEU A 465 -18.13 -50.09 16.04
N GLN A 466 -17.13 -50.17 16.92
CA GLN A 466 -15.77 -50.55 16.54
C GLN A 466 -15.70 -52.02 16.12
N ASP A 467 -16.39 -52.91 16.83
CA ASP A 467 -16.46 -54.34 16.53
C ASP A 467 -17.22 -54.61 15.24
N VAL A 468 -18.41 -54.02 15.06
CA VAL A 468 -19.18 -54.17 13.81
C VAL A 468 -18.34 -53.69 12.62
N ARG A 469 -17.64 -52.57 12.77
CA ARG A 469 -16.74 -52.06 11.73
C ARG A 469 -15.57 -53.02 11.48
N LYS A 470 -14.90 -53.48 12.53
CA LYS A 470 -13.74 -54.38 12.45
C LYS A 470 -14.13 -55.70 11.81
N ASN A 471 -15.21 -56.32 12.29
CA ASN A 471 -15.73 -57.58 11.78
C ASN A 471 -16.11 -57.47 10.31
N LYS A 472 -16.73 -56.36 9.88
CA LYS A 472 -17.09 -56.18 8.46
C LYS A 472 -15.87 -55.94 7.56
N ILE A 473 -14.86 -55.24 8.07
CA ILE A 473 -13.57 -55.08 7.36
C ILE A 473 -12.86 -56.42 7.25
N VAL A 474 -12.82 -57.22 8.32
CA VAL A 474 -12.25 -58.57 8.34
C VAL A 474 -13.00 -59.46 7.35
N GLU A 475 -14.33 -59.53 7.41
CA GLU A 475 -15.16 -60.30 6.47
C GLU A 475 -14.91 -59.92 5.01
N LEU A 476 -14.82 -58.62 4.69
CA LEU A 476 -14.52 -58.16 3.33
C LEU A 476 -13.09 -58.49 2.91
N ASN A 477 -12.11 -58.37 3.82
CA ASN A 477 -10.73 -58.77 3.55
C ASN A 477 -10.62 -60.29 3.36
N ASP A 478 -11.31 -61.10 4.13
CA ASP A 478 -11.32 -62.56 3.99
C ASP A 478 -11.94 -62.97 2.65
N LYS A 479 -13.03 -62.31 2.24
CA LYS A 479 -13.63 -62.48 0.91
C LYS A 479 -12.69 -62.05 -0.21
N ILE A 480 -11.96 -60.95 -0.02
CA ILE A 480 -10.94 -60.51 -0.98
C ILE A 480 -9.80 -61.54 -1.06
N ASN A 481 -9.32 -62.04 0.08
CA ASN A 481 -8.24 -63.01 0.17
C ASN A 481 -8.64 -64.36 -0.44
N ALA A 482 -9.89 -64.80 -0.25
CA ALA A 482 -10.43 -65.99 -0.90
C ALA A 482 -10.51 -65.83 -2.43
N VAL A 483 -10.93 -64.67 -2.92
CA VAL A 483 -10.91 -64.39 -4.37
C VAL A 483 -9.47 -64.28 -4.88
N LEU A 484 -8.55 -63.73 -4.09
CA LEU A 484 -7.13 -63.66 -4.43
C LEU A 484 -6.51 -65.05 -4.52
N SER A 485 -6.80 -65.98 -3.61
CA SER A 485 -6.27 -67.35 -3.69
C SER A 485 -6.81 -68.13 -4.90
N GLU A 486 -8.00 -67.79 -5.40
CA GLU A 486 -8.53 -68.31 -6.68
C GLU A 486 -7.88 -67.65 -7.92
N ILE A 487 -7.51 -66.37 -7.85
CA ILE A 487 -6.83 -65.62 -8.92
C ILE A 487 -5.35 -66.03 -9.04
N TYR A 488 -4.71 -66.28 -7.90
CA TYR A 488 -3.28 -66.50 -7.75
C TYR A 488 -3.04 -67.94 -7.30
N LEU A 489 -2.82 -68.83 -8.28
CA LEU A 489 -2.60 -70.26 -8.01
C LEU A 489 -1.12 -70.55 -7.79
N THR A 490 -0.83 -71.22 -6.68
CA THR A 490 0.51 -71.69 -6.35
C THR A 490 0.79 -72.99 -7.12
N VAL A 491 1.75 -72.95 -8.04
CA VAL A 491 2.12 -74.09 -8.89
C VAL A 491 3.60 -74.39 -8.72
N SER A 492 3.97 -75.67 -8.50
CA SER A 492 5.39 -76.06 -8.47
C SER A 492 6.09 -75.68 -9.77
N ILE A 493 7.30 -75.12 -9.68
CA ILE A 493 8.06 -74.70 -10.86
C ILE A 493 8.54 -75.88 -11.72
N THR A 494 8.63 -77.06 -11.10
CA THR A 494 9.00 -78.32 -11.75
C THR A 494 7.77 -79.09 -12.22
N LYS A 495 6.53 -78.66 -11.94
CA LYS A 495 5.30 -79.43 -12.22
C LYS A 495 5.23 -80.06 -13.63
N GLN A 496 5.68 -79.33 -14.66
CA GLN A 496 5.71 -79.84 -16.04
C GLN A 496 6.84 -80.86 -16.26
N LEU A 497 8.01 -80.65 -15.65
CA LEU A 497 9.13 -81.59 -15.70
C LEU A 497 8.84 -82.83 -14.86
N ASP A 498 8.20 -82.68 -13.70
CA ASP A 498 7.74 -83.78 -12.84
C ASP A 498 6.78 -84.69 -13.62
N ALA A 499 5.78 -84.10 -14.29
CA ALA A 499 4.85 -84.85 -15.14
C ALA A 499 5.54 -85.53 -16.34
N GLN A 500 6.59 -84.93 -16.92
CA GLN A 500 7.38 -85.51 -18.01
C GLN A 500 8.30 -86.64 -17.52
N ILE A 501 8.87 -86.53 -16.32
CA ILE A 501 9.69 -87.56 -15.66
C ILE A 501 8.82 -88.78 -15.31
N ASP A 502 7.60 -88.55 -14.86
CA ASP A 502 6.63 -89.60 -14.53
C ASP A 502 6.11 -90.35 -15.77
N GLN A 503 6.14 -89.72 -16.96
CA GLN A 503 5.66 -90.29 -18.22
C GLN A 503 6.77 -90.89 -19.10
N ALA A 504 8.05 -90.71 -18.75
CA ALA A 504 9.17 -91.23 -19.53
C ALA A 504 9.34 -92.74 -19.34
N SER A 505 9.43 -93.49 -20.45
CA SER A 505 9.56 -94.96 -20.46
C SER A 505 11.01 -95.45 -20.49
N ASP A 506 11.96 -94.62 -20.91
CA ASP A 506 13.40 -94.95 -20.98
C ASP A 506 14.23 -94.25 -19.87
N LEU A 507 15.24 -94.97 -19.35
CA LEU A 507 16.05 -94.52 -18.22
C LEU A 507 16.93 -93.30 -18.55
N GLU A 508 17.39 -93.20 -19.79
CA GLU A 508 18.28 -92.12 -20.25
C GLU A 508 17.55 -90.77 -20.32
N THR A 509 16.33 -90.74 -20.85
CA THR A 509 15.47 -89.55 -20.86
C THR A 509 15.07 -89.13 -19.45
N LYS A 510 14.83 -90.08 -18.55
CA LYS A 510 14.52 -89.78 -17.15
C LYS A 510 15.67 -89.08 -16.43
N ILE A 511 16.90 -89.57 -16.58
CA ILE A 511 18.11 -88.95 -16.00
C ILE A 511 18.30 -87.53 -16.57
N LYS A 512 18.13 -87.35 -17.88
CA LYS A 512 18.27 -86.04 -18.54
C LYS A 512 17.21 -85.03 -18.05
N LEU A 513 15.97 -85.46 -17.85
CA LEU A 513 14.89 -84.63 -17.32
C LEU A 513 15.08 -84.31 -15.83
N GLU A 514 15.64 -85.23 -15.04
CA GLU A 514 16.04 -84.99 -13.65
C GLU A 514 17.17 -83.97 -13.53
N ASP A 515 18.18 -84.02 -14.42
CA ASP A 515 19.24 -83.02 -14.48
C ASP A 515 18.68 -81.64 -14.88
N LEU A 516 17.82 -81.58 -15.91
CA LEU A 516 17.10 -80.34 -16.29
C LEU A 516 16.25 -79.77 -15.16
N LYS A 517 15.60 -80.64 -14.37
CA LYS A 517 14.85 -80.26 -13.17
C LYS A 517 15.77 -79.68 -12.10
N ALA A 518 16.92 -80.31 -11.84
CA ALA A 518 17.93 -79.82 -10.90
C ALA A 518 18.49 -78.45 -11.34
N GLN A 519 18.83 -78.29 -12.62
CA GLN A 519 19.28 -77.02 -13.20
C GLN A 519 18.22 -75.91 -13.09
N LYS A 520 16.95 -76.22 -13.41
CA LYS A 520 15.84 -75.25 -13.30
C LYS A 520 15.59 -74.83 -11.86
N LEU A 521 15.68 -75.77 -10.92
CA LEU A 521 15.53 -75.49 -9.49
C LEU A 521 16.70 -74.66 -8.95
N ASN A 522 17.92 -74.96 -9.37
CA ASN A 522 19.11 -74.18 -8.99
C ASN A 522 18.99 -72.73 -9.51
N LYS A 523 18.63 -72.54 -10.79
CA LYS A 523 18.38 -71.22 -11.37
C LYS A 523 17.27 -70.45 -10.64
N PHE A 524 16.19 -71.13 -10.25
CA PHE A 524 15.12 -70.52 -9.45
C PHE A 524 15.61 -70.07 -8.07
N ASN A 525 16.36 -70.93 -7.37
CA ASN A 525 16.92 -70.62 -6.06
C ASN A 525 17.84 -69.39 -6.12
N LEU A 526 18.74 -69.33 -7.11
CA LEU A 526 19.64 -68.20 -7.32
C LEU A 526 18.87 -66.89 -7.57
N ILE A 527 17.85 -66.91 -8.44
CA ILE A 527 17.05 -65.72 -8.76
C ILE A 527 16.27 -65.21 -7.54
N TYR A 528 15.64 -66.11 -6.77
CA TYR A 528 14.85 -65.71 -5.62
C TYR A 528 15.72 -65.34 -4.41
N ALA A 529 16.86 -65.99 -4.23
CA ALA A 529 17.87 -65.56 -3.25
C ALA A 529 18.39 -64.14 -3.56
N ASP A 530 18.67 -63.82 -4.83
CA ASP A 530 19.04 -62.46 -5.24
C ASP A 530 17.92 -61.44 -4.98
N LYS A 531 16.66 -61.78 -5.29
CA LYS A 531 15.50 -60.90 -4.98
C LYS A 531 15.32 -60.66 -3.48
N ILE A 532 15.47 -61.69 -2.66
CA ILE A 532 15.41 -61.60 -1.19
C ILE A 532 16.53 -60.69 -0.70
N ASN A 533 17.77 -60.91 -1.15
CA ASN A 533 18.92 -60.07 -0.79
C ASN A 533 18.69 -58.60 -1.17
N LYS A 534 18.20 -58.32 -2.39
CA LYS A 534 17.84 -56.96 -2.83
C LYS A 534 16.78 -56.31 -1.92
N LYS A 535 15.78 -57.07 -1.45
CA LYS A 535 14.75 -56.56 -0.53
C LYS A 535 15.30 -56.33 0.88
N GLN A 536 16.14 -57.23 1.40
CA GLN A 536 16.86 -57.04 2.66
C GLN A 536 17.74 -55.80 2.62
N GLN A 537 18.51 -55.59 1.55
CA GLN A 537 19.32 -54.38 1.35
C GLN A 537 18.47 -53.09 1.31
N GLN A 538 17.26 -53.13 0.73
CA GLN A 538 16.35 -51.97 0.74
C GLN A 538 15.86 -51.64 2.16
N ILE A 539 15.47 -52.66 2.93
CA ILE A 539 15.07 -52.53 4.33
C ILE A 539 16.23 -51.97 5.16
N GLU A 540 17.42 -52.52 5.00
CA GLU A 540 18.63 -52.11 5.70
C GLU A 540 19.01 -50.67 5.38
N LYS A 541 18.95 -50.25 4.11
CA LYS A 541 19.15 -48.85 3.70
C LYS A 541 18.17 -47.90 4.41
N ILE A 542 16.91 -48.27 4.54
CA ILE A 542 15.90 -47.46 5.24
C ILE A 542 16.20 -47.41 6.74
N ASN A 543 16.49 -48.54 7.37
CA ASN A 543 16.84 -48.61 8.80
C ASN A 543 18.10 -47.82 9.12
N ASN A 544 19.15 -47.94 8.30
CA ASN A 544 20.39 -47.15 8.43
C ASN A 544 20.13 -45.65 8.26
N HIS A 545 19.21 -45.25 7.36
CA HIS A 545 18.80 -43.86 7.23
C HIS A 545 18.02 -43.35 8.46
N ILE A 546 17.13 -44.17 9.01
CA ILE A 546 16.41 -43.85 10.26
C ILE A 546 17.39 -43.71 11.42
N LEU A 547 18.37 -44.61 11.55
CA LEU A 547 19.41 -44.58 12.57
C LEU A 547 20.27 -43.31 12.46
N LYS A 548 20.75 -42.98 11.24
CA LYS A 548 21.48 -41.73 10.98
C LYS A 548 20.65 -40.49 11.37
N LEU A 549 19.36 -40.47 11.05
CA LEU A 549 18.46 -39.37 11.43
C LEU A 549 18.22 -39.31 12.95
N LYS A 550 18.03 -40.45 13.61
CA LYS A 550 17.88 -40.54 15.07
C LYS A 550 19.13 -40.03 15.76
N ASN A 551 20.31 -40.49 15.38
CA ASN A 551 21.59 -40.04 15.95
C ASN A 551 21.84 -38.54 15.73
N LYS A 552 21.41 -38.00 14.59
CA LYS A 552 21.53 -36.56 14.28
C LYS A 552 20.55 -35.68 15.09
N LEU A 553 19.35 -36.17 15.38
CA LEU A 553 18.27 -35.40 16.02
C LEU A 553 18.14 -35.62 17.53
N PHE A 554 18.53 -36.81 18.00
CA PHE A 554 18.51 -37.27 19.39
C PHE A 554 19.93 -37.70 19.75
N ILE A 555 20.77 -36.73 20.10
CA ILE A 555 22.10 -37.01 20.63
C ILE A 555 21.90 -37.62 22.03
N GLN A 556 22.45 -38.82 22.26
CA GLN A 556 22.53 -39.45 23.59
C GLN A 556 23.34 -38.53 24.51
N ALA A 557 22.84 -38.30 25.71
CA ALA A 557 23.17 -37.17 26.58
C ALA A 557 24.62 -37.11 27.11
N GLU A 558 25.54 -37.95 26.66
CA GLU A 558 26.83 -38.14 27.33
C GLU A 558 28.02 -37.34 26.77
N ALA A 559 27.87 -36.54 25.72
CA ALA A 559 28.98 -35.66 25.31
C ALA A 559 28.51 -34.36 24.67
N LYS A 560 28.48 -33.29 25.48
CA LYS A 560 29.05 -31.96 25.14
C LYS A 560 28.79 -30.93 26.25
N THR A 561 29.68 -30.92 27.24
CA THR A 561 30.01 -29.74 28.06
C THR A 561 31.08 -28.92 27.35
N HIS A 562 30.73 -28.32 26.21
CA HIS A 562 31.39 -27.08 25.82
C HIS A 562 30.30 -26.05 25.57
N SER A 563 30.20 -25.08 26.47
CA SER A 563 29.52 -23.83 26.21
C SER A 563 30.09 -23.28 24.91
N LYS A 564 29.35 -23.41 23.79
CA LYS A 564 29.68 -22.72 22.54
C LYS A 564 30.06 -21.27 22.89
N SER A 565 31.20 -20.79 22.39
CA SER A 565 31.65 -19.42 22.63
C SER A 565 30.51 -18.44 22.31
N PHE A 566 30.50 -17.27 22.95
CA PHE A 566 29.47 -16.25 22.72
C PHE A 566 29.27 -15.97 21.21
N LEU A 567 30.37 -15.92 20.45
CA LEU A 567 30.35 -15.79 18.99
C LEU A 567 29.63 -16.96 18.30
N ALA A 568 29.92 -18.20 18.67
CA ALA A 568 29.27 -19.37 18.07
C ALA A 568 27.75 -19.48 18.41
N LYS A 569 27.29 -18.87 19.50
CA LYS A 569 25.86 -18.79 19.87
C LYS A 569 25.15 -17.63 19.17
N SER A 570 25.84 -16.51 18.98
CA SER A 570 25.27 -15.25 18.51
C SER A 570 25.56 -14.92 17.06
N TRP A 571 26.44 -15.66 16.35
CA TRP A 571 26.88 -15.32 14.99
C TRP A 571 25.73 -15.06 14.01
N LYS A 572 24.65 -15.83 14.06
CA LYS A 572 23.47 -15.60 13.19
C LYS A 572 22.79 -14.28 13.49
N THR A 573 22.71 -13.92 14.78
CA THR A 573 22.15 -12.65 15.21
C THR A 573 23.10 -11.50 14.86
N LEU A 574 24.40 -11.67 15.09
CA LEU A 574 25.43 -10.70 14.72
C LEU A 574 25.46 -10.46 13.21
N LEU A 575 25.40 -11.52 12.39
CA LEU A 575 25.34 -11.43 10.93
C LEU A 575 24.10 -10.65 10.49
N VAL A 576 22.92 -11.01 10.98
CA VAL A 576 21.68 -10.30 10.64
C VAL A 576 21.71 -8.84 11.12
N SER A 577 22.24 -8.58 12.32
CA SER A 577 22.44 -7.23 12.83
C SER A 577 23.44 -6.44 11.99
N LEU A 578 24.53 -7.07 11.53
CA LEU A 578 25.56 -6.42 10.71
C LEU A 578 25.06 -6.13 9.30
N VAL A 579 24.29 -7.04 8.69
CA VAL A 579 23.57 -6.79 7.43
C VAL A 579 22.54 -5.67 7.61
N GLY A 580 21.80 -5.68 8.71
CA GLY A 580 20.82 -4.63 9.02
C GLY A 580 21.47 -3.26 9.24
N ILE A 581 22.58 -3.20 9.98
CA ILE A 581 23.36 -1.97 10.20
C ILE A 581 23.98 -1.51 8.88
N GLY A 582 24.57 -2.41 8.09
CA GLY A 582 25.13 -2.08 6.78
C GLY A 582 24.07 -1.52 5.82
N ALA A 583 22.89 -2.13 5.77
CA ALA A 583 21.76 -1.62 4.99
C ALA A 583 21.28 -0.26 5.49
N PHE A 584 21.21 -0.06 6.81
CA PHE A 584 20.81 1.22 7.40
C PHE A 584 21.84 2.32 7.16
N CYS A 585 23.14 2.02 7.31
CA CYS A 585 24.23 2.95 6.99
C CYS A 585 24.25 3.27 5.50
N GLY A 586 24.05 2.27 4.63
CA GLY A 586 23.93 2.48 3.19
C GLY A 586 22.74 3.37 2.84
N LEU A 587 21.57 3.14 3.45
CA LEU A 587 20.38 3.97 3.28
C LEU A 587 20.59 5.40 3.82
N THR A 588 21.23 5.55 4.98
CA THR A 588 21.55 6.86 5.58
C THR A 588 22.53 7.63 4.71
N THR A 589 23.55 6.94 4.18
CA THR A 589 24.52 7.53 3.26
C THR A 589 23.84 7.92 1.96
N ALA A 590 23.01 7.05 1.38
CA ALA A 590 22.22 7.35 0.20
C ALA A 590 21.28 8.54 0.43
N TYR A 591 20.61 8.60 1.58
CA TYR A 591 19.76 9.73 1.97
C TYR A 591 20.56 11.02 2.05
N ILE A 592 21.68 11.05 2.80
CA ILE A 592 22.53 12.24 2.94
C ILE A 592 23.05 12.69 1.57
N LEU A 593 23.61 11.77 0.78
CA LEU A 593 24.15 12.08 -0.55
C LEU A 593 23.07 12.63 -1.49
N ASN A 594 21.84 12.14 -1.39
CA ASN A 594 20.76 12.51 -2.31
C ASN A 594 19.96 13.75 -1.91
N ASN A 595 20.08 14.21 -0.66
CA ASN A 595 19.33 15.36 -0.16
C ASN A 595 20.18 16.60 0.11
N THR A 596 21.48 16.55 -0.19
CA THR A 596 22.30 17.76 -0.32
C THR A 596 22.14 18.29 -1.74
N TYR A 597 21.38 19.38 -1.88
CA TYR A 597 21.22 20.11 -3.13
C TYR A 597 22.00 21.41 -3.08
N ASP A 598 22.62 21.77 -4.22
CA ASP A 598 23.33 23.03 -4.37
C ASP A 598 22.37 24.16 -4.77
N LEU A 599 21.25 23.85 -5.42
CA LEU A 599 20.24 24.84 -5.82
C LEU A 599 18.83 24.26 -5.66
N ILE A 600 17.91 25.00 -5.04
CA ILE A 600 16.50 24.63 -4.89
C ILE A 600 15.63 25.57 -5.71
N VAL A 601 14.95 25.02 -6.71
CA VAL A 601 14.15 25.76 -7.69
C VAL A 601 12.68 25.35 -7.55
N ALA A 602 11.78 26.32 -7.44
CA ALA A 602 10.34 26.13 -7.58
C ALA A 602 9.86 26.64 -8.94
N ASN A 603 9.22 25.80 -9.74
CA ASN A 603 8.60 26.23 -11.00
C ASN A 603 7.22 25.56 -11.17
N TRP A 604 6.44 26.03 -12.13
CA TRP A 604 5.24 25.37 -12.59
C TRP A 604 5.52 23.95 -13.09
N GLY A 605 4.55 23.06 -12.95
CA GLY A 605 4.61 21.73 -13.56
C GLY A 605 4.59 21.80 -15.09
N GLU A 606 5.43 20.98 -15.74
CA GLU A 606 5.55 20.88 -17.21
C GLU A 606 6.10 22.14 -17.92
N TYR A 607 6.75 23.07 -17.20
CA TYR A 607 7.37 24.29 -17.75
C TYR A 607 8.85 24.15 -18.15
N ILE A 608 9.40 22.95 -18.04
CA ILE A 608 10.76 22.63 -18.50
C ILE A 608 10.86 21.13 -18.75
N ASP A 609 11.65 20.73 -19.73
CA ASP A 609 12.04 19.34 -19.87
C ASP A 609 13.03 18.97 -18.74
N THR A 610 12.79 17.83 -18.10
CA THR A 610 13.70 17.24 -17.11
C THR A 610 15.10 16.96 -17.66
N ASP A 611 15.26 16.74 -18.97
CA ASP A 611 16.56 16.52 -19.59
C ASP A 611 17.40 17.80 -19.62
N ILE A 612 16.80 18.99 -19.72
CA ILE A 612 17.50 20.28 -19.61
C ILE A 612 18.13 20.43 -18.21
N ILE A 613 17.37 20.09 -17.17
CA ILE A 613 17.88 20.09 -15.79
C ILE A 613 19.02 19.07 -15.65
N ARG A 614 18.88 17.88 -16.26
CA ARG A 614 19.92 16.85 -16.23
C ARG A 614 21.21 17.33 -16.92
N ASN A 615 21.10 18.01 -18.05
CA ASN A 615 22.23 18.56 -18.79
C ASN A 615 22.97 19.61 -17.96
N PHE A 616 22.26 20.53 -17.30
CA PHE A 616 22.88 21.49 -16.39
C PHE A 616 23.66 20.80 -15.27
N GLN A 617 23.05 19.81 -14.61
CA GLN A 617 23.71 19.08 -13.51
C GLN A 617 24.93 18.31 -14.00
N GLN A 618 24.94 17.81 -15.24
CA GLN A 618 26.10 17.15 -15.84
C GLN A 618 27.23 18.13 -16.15
N GLN A 619 26.91 19.30 -16.68
CA GLN A 619 27.88 20.35 -17.04
C GLN A 619 28.53 20.96 -15.80
N THR A 620 27.72 21.35 -14.83
CA THR A 620 28.17 22.07 -13.61
C THR A 620 28.65 21.14 -12.50
N LYS A 621 28.27 19.85 -12.56
CA LYS A 621 28.41 18.86 -11.47
C LYS A 621 27.72 19.31 -10.18
N LYS A 622 26.75 20.23 -10.28
CA LYS A 622 25.91 20.71 -9.18
C LYS A 622 24.59 19.96 -9.17
N ARG A 623 24.01 19.76 -7.98
CA ARG A 623 22.72 19.07 -7.80
C ARG A 623 21.60 20.08 -7.63
N ILE A 624 20.53 19.93 -8.41
CA ILE A 624 19.34 20.80 -8.35
C ILE A 624 18.18 20.03 -7.73
N SER A 625 17.55 20.62 -6.72
CA SER A 625 16.22 20.23 -6.26
C SER A 625 15.18 21.02 -7.04
N TYR A 626 14.61 20.40 -8.07
CA TYR A 626 13.57 21.02 -8.87
C TYR A 626 12.19 20.59 -8.38
N GLN A 627 11.45 21.51 -7.77
CA GLN A 627 10.13 21.28 -7.19
C GLN A 627 9.06 21.95 -8.03
N THR A 628 7.94 21.25 -8.22
CA THR A 628 6.81 21.78 -8.97
C THR A 628 5.66 22.24 -8.08
N TYR A 629 4.89 23.20 -8.58
CA TYR A 629 3.59 23.58 -8.04
C TYR A 629 2.57 23.79 -9.18
N ASP A 630 1.31 23.86 -8.79
CA ASP A 630 0.13 23.91 -9.66
C ASP A 630 -0.59 25.27 -9.62
N SER A 631 -0.30 26.12 -8.63
CA SER A 631 -0.86 27.45 -8.47
C SER A 631 0.10 28.37 -7.71
N ASN A 632 0.02 29.67 -7.97
CA ASN A 632 0.75 30.70 -7.23
C ASN A 632 0.43 30.63 -5.72
N GLU A 633 -0.80 30.30 -5.35
CA GLU A 633 -1.24 30.15 -3.97
C GLU A 633 -0.56 28.95 -3.29
N ASN A 634 -0.38 27.83 -4.00
CA ASN A 634 0.38 26.68 -3.50
C ASN A 634 1.85 27.06 -3.29
N LEU A 635 2.48 27.73 -4.26
CA LEU A 635 3.84 28.27 -4.09
C LEU A 635 3.94 29.15 -2.84
N TYR A 636 3.03 30.12 -2.69
CA TYR A 636 3.03 31.06 -1.57
C TYR A 636 2.93 30.37 -0.20
N ASN A 637 2.12 29.30 -0.12
CA ASN A 637 2.00 28.47 1.07
C ASN A 637 3.27 27.64 1.33
N LYS A 638 3.86 27.05 0.29
CA LYS A 638 5.10 26.26 0.39
C LYS A 638 6.30 27.08 0.84
N ILE A 639 6.38 28.37 0.49
CA ILE A 639 7.46 29.27 0.97
C ILE A 639 7.49 29.37 2.51
N GLN A 640 6.40 29.06 3.21
CA GLN A 640 6.38 29.02 4.68
C GLN A 640 7.15 27.81 5.26
N THR A 641 7.32 26.75 4.48
CA THR A 641 7.93 25.49 4.91
C THR A 641 9.20 25.15 4.13
N VAL A 642 9.43 25.77 2.98
CA VAL A 642 10.57 25.52 2.08
C VAL A 642 11.33 26.83 1.79
N GLU A 643 12.65 26.78 1.95
CA GLU A 643 13.56 27.85 1.54
C GLU A 643 14.03 27.60 0.10
N TYR A 644 13.38 28.23 -0.88
CA TYR A 644 13.79 28.19 -2.29
C TYR A 644 14.94 29.17 -2.56
N ASP A 645 15.82 28.83 -3.50
CA ASP A 645 16.80 29.77 -4.06
C ASP A 645 16.18 30.56 -5.22
N LEU A 646 15.52 29.83 -6.13
CA LEU A 646 14.81 30.37 -7.30
C LEU A 646 13.35 29.97 -7.29
N MET A 647 12.49 30.87 -7.75
CA MET A 647 11.06 30.63 -7.92
C MET A 647 10.60 31.22 -9.26
N VAL A 648 9.53 30.69 -9.86
CA VAL A 648 8.98 31.20 -11.13
C VAL A 648 7.51 31.65 -11.01
N PRO A 649 7.17 32.59 -10.12
CA PRO A 649 5.81 33.10 -9.95
C PRO A 649 5.33 33.96 -11.14
N SER A 650 4.02 34.14 -11.23
CA SER A 650 3.42 35.13 -12.14
C SER A 650 3.53 36.56 -11.59
N ASP A 651 3.43 37.57 -12.46
CA ASP A 651 3.61 39.00 -12.13
C ASP A 651 2.92 39.49 -10.85
N TYR A 652 1.63 39.15 -10.64
CA TYR A 652 0.90 39.59 -9.45
C TYR A 652 1.44 38.95 -8.16
N MET A 653 1.90 37.70 -8.25
CA MET A 653 2.49 36.99 -7.11
C MET A 653 3.88 37.56 -6.79
N ILE A 654 4.65 37.98 -7.79
CA ILE A 654 5.90 38.73 -7.59
C ILE A 654 5.61 40.01 -6.80
N GLN A 655 4.61 40.79 -7.21
CA GLN A 655 4.23 42.02 -6.52
C GLN A 655 3.91 41.78 -5.04
N ARG A 656 3.20 40.69 -4.73
CA ARG A 656 2.92 40.28 -3.35
C ARG A 656 4.21 39.88 -2.59
N LEU A 657 5.05 39.03 -3.18
CA LEU A 657 6.28 38.54 -2.55
C LEU A 657 7.28 39.66 -2.26
N VAL A 658 7.38 40.66 -3.15
CA VAL A 658 8.21 41.86 -2.93
C VAL A 658 7.68 42.67 -1.75
N ASN A 659 6.36 42.94 -1.72
CA ASN A 659 5.73 43.68 -0.62
C ASN A 659 5.88 42.96 0.74
N ASP A 660 5.90 41.62 0.73
CA ASP A 660 6.16 40.79 1.91
C ASP A 660 7.66 40.68 2.29
N GLY A 661 8.57 41.29 1.52
CA GLY A 661 10.01 41.29 1.78
C GLY A 661 10.71 39.96 1.51
N LYS A 662 10.13 39.10 0.67
CA LYS A 662 10.61 37.72 0.42
C LYS A 662 11.62 37.59 -0.72
N LEU A 663 11.77 38.62 -1.56
CA LEU A 663 12.62 38.60 -2.76
C LEU A 663 13.80 39.56 -2.62
N GLN A 664 14.90 39.25 -3.31
CA GLN A 664 16.04 40.16 -3.48
C GLN A 664 16.06 40.77 -4.89
N LYS A 665 16.67 41.95 -5.03
CA LYS A 665 16.82 42.60 -6.34
C LYS A 665 17.74 41.79 -7.25
N ILE A 666 17.49 41.84 -8.55
CA ILE A 666 18.31 41.16 -9.57
C ILE A 666 19.46 42.07 -9.97
N ASP A 667 20.68 41.53 -9.94
CA ASP A 667 21.85 42.14 -10.55
C ASP A 667 21.96 41.69 -12.01
N TYR A 668 21.43 42.50 -12.92
CA TYR A 668 21.45 42.18 -14.35
C TYR A 668 22.85 42.15 -14.95
N SER A 669 23.87 42.73 -14.29
CA SER A 669 25.25 42.67 -14.81
C SER A 669 25.80 41.24 -14.89
N ARG A 670 25.24 40.34 -14.06
CA ARG A 670 25.57 38.92 -13.99
C ARG A 670 24.83 38.05 -15.00
N LEU A 671 23.93 38.64 -15.77
CA LEU A 671 23.08 37.94 -16.73
C LEU A 671 23.57 38.13 -18.18
N ASN A 672 23.42 37.07 -18.98
CA ASN A 672 23.73 37.02 -20.41
C ASN A 672 22.59 37.60 -21.27
N VAL A 673 21.98 38.68 -20.80
CA VAL A 673 20.84 39.34 -21.44
C VAL A 673 21.06 40.85 -21.56
N TRP A 674 20.43 41.48 -22.54
CA TRP A 674 20.38 42.95 -22.68
C TRP A 674 18.99 43.42 -23.08
N ALA A 675 18.64 44.65 -22.74
CA ALA A 675 17.37 45.27 -23.14
C ALA A 675 17.38 46.79 -23.02
N GLU A 676 16.47 47.45 -23.73
CA GLU A 676 16.12 48.87 -23.55
C GLU A 676 14.60 48.98 -23.49
N PHE A 677 14.04 49.58 -22.45
CA PHE A 677 12.59 49.67 -22.24
C PHE A 677 12.18 50.95 -21.49
N ASP A 678 10.88 51.23 -21.48
CA ASP A 678 10.32 52.40 -20.81
C ASP A 678 9.83 52.04 -19.41
N SER A 679 10.32 52.76 -18.39
CA SER A 679 9.80 52.65 -17.01
C SER A 679 8.37 53.19 -16.89
N ALA A 680 7.69 52.88 -15.79
CA ALA A 680 6.35 53.43 -15.47
C ALA A 680 6.29 54.97 -15.55
N LYS A 681 7.40 55.65 -15.22
CA LYS A 681 7.52 57.13 -15.26
C LYS A 681 7.95 57.68 -16.62
N GLY A 682 8.05 56.84 -17.66
CA GLY A 682 8.44 57.24 -19.02
C GLY A 682 9.94 57.50 -19.19
N SER A 683 10.78 57.15 -18.21
CA SER A 683 12.23 57.20 -18.35
C SER A 683 12.76 55.92 -19.01
N LYS A 684 13.69 56.03 -19.95
CA LYS A 684 14.33 54.88 -20.60
C LYS A 684 15.30 54.18 -19.65
N VAL A 685 15.15 52.87 -19.50
CA VAL A 685 16.00 52.01 -18.68
C VAL A 685 16.78 51.08 -19.61
N LYS A 686 18.08 50.93 -19.34
CA LYS A 686 19.03 50.18 -20.18
C LYS A 686 19.66 49.06 -19.34
N ILE A 687 19.54 47.83 -19.82
CA ILE A 687 20.16 46.64 -19.22
C ILE A 687 21.30 46.20 -20.13
N ASN A 688 22.53 46.16 -19.60
CA ASN A 688 23.73 45.62 -20.28
C ASN A 688 24.01 46.14 -21.71
N GLU A 689 23.49 47.31 -22.06
CA GLU A 689 23.50 47.83 -23.44
C GLU A 689 24.92 48.04 -24.01
N ASN A 690 25.90 48.33 -23.17
CA ASN A 690 27.28 48.57 -23.57
C ASN A 690 28.06 47.28 -23.92
N ASN A 691 27.48 46.09 -23.70
CA ASN A 691 28.11 44.80 -23.97
C ASN A 691 27.09 43.79 -24.53
N LYS A 692 26.63 44.02 -25.76
CA LYS A 692 25.61 43.19 -26.44
C LYS A 692 26.16 41.88 -27.03
N SER A 693 27.47 41.78 -27.24
CA SER A 693 28.08 40.63 -27.92
C SER A 693 27.87 39.35 -27.11
N GLY A 694 27.19 38.35 -27.68
CA GLY A 694 26.91 37.06 -27.03
C GLY A 694 25.80 37.08 -25.98
N LYS A 695 25.05 38.19 -25.86
CA LYS A 695 23.88 38.30 -24.96
C LYS A 695 22.58 38.26 -25.75
N GLN A 696 21.55 37.66 -25.17
CA GLN A 696 20.21 37.63 -25.77
C GLN A 696 19.42 38.91 -25.45
N GLN A 697 18.63 39.39 -26.41
CA GLN A 697 17.76 40.54 -26.22
C GLN A 697 16.45 40.10 -25.57
N ILE A 698 16.09 40.72 -24.43
CA ILE A 698 14.73 40.57 -23.88
C ILE A 698 13.78 41.52 -24.61
N HIS A 699 12.57 41.05 -24.93
CA HIS A 699 11.54 41.89 -25.53
C HIS A 699 11.29 43.17 -24.73
N SER A 700 11.58 44.33 -25.34
CA SER A 700 11.36 45.65 -24.73
C SER A 700 9.90 45.89 -24.35
N SER A 701 8.95 45.38 -25.15
CA SER A 701 7.52 45.48 -24.85
C SER A 701 7.13 44.76 -23.57
N LEU A 702 7.68 43.56 -23.36
CA LEU A 702 7.45 42.76 -22.15
C LEU A 702 7.95 43.51 -20.92
N LEU A 703 9.21 43.96 -20.94
CA LEU A 703 9.77 44.71 -19.81
C LEU A 703 9.04 46.02 -19.55
N SER A 704 8.59 46.75 -20.59
CA SER A 704 7.75 47.94 -20.40
C SER A 704 6.39 47.62 -19.75
N VAL A 705 5.79 46.45 -20.05
CA VAL A 705 4.55 46.01 -19.40
C VAL A 705 4.80 45.65 -17.94
N MET A 706 5.87 44.91 -17.65
CA MET A 706 6.27 44.55 -16.29
C MET A 706 6.66 45.79 -15.48
N ALA A 707 7.32 46.77 -16.07
CA ALA A 707 7.77 47.99 -15.39
C ALA A 707 6.62 48.87 -14.89
N LYS A 708 5.41 48.74 -15.47
CA LYS A 708 4.19 49.37 -14.97
C LYS A 708 3.66 48.70 -13.68
N SER A 709 4.20 47.56 -13.30
CA SER A 709 3.85 46.85 -12.08
C SER A 709 4.67 47.36 -10.90
N GLU A 710 4.25 48.48 -10.34
CA GLU A 710 4.93 49.12 -9.20
C GLU A 710 4.89 48.25 -7.93
N VAL A 711 5.97 48.30 -7.14
CA VAL A 711 6.14 47.57 -5.88
C VAL A 711 6.53 48.52 -4.76
N LYS A 712 6.19 48.14 -3.52
CA LYS A 712 6.59 48.87 -2.30
C LYS A 712 7.32 47.90 -1.37
N PRO A 713 8.61 47.62 -1.60
CA PRO A 713 9.38 46.73 -0.74
C PRO A 713 9.47 47.30 0.68
N PRO A 714 9.55 46.46 1.72
CA PRO A 714 9.86 46.92 3.08
C PRO A 714 11.24 47.60 3.12
N GLU A 715 11.41 48.62 3.98
CA GLU A 715 12.70 49.30 4.16
C GLU A 715 13.80 48.29 4.54
N ASP A 716 14.85 48.19 3.70
CA ASP A 716 16.03 47.39 3.99
C ASP A 716 17.19 48.31 4.39
N PRO A 717 17.69 48.24 5.63
CA PRO A 717 18.78 49.11 6.09
C PRO A 717 20.09 48.93 5.32
N ASN A 718 20.25 47.84 4.54
CA ASN A 718 21.45 47.55 3.75
C ASN A 718 21.32 47.92 2.24
N GLU A 719 20.20 48.51 1.81
CA GLU A 719 19.94 48.80 0.39
C GLU A 719 20.93 49.80 -0.24
N GLU A 720 21.37 50.80 0.53
CA GLU A 720 22.34 51.80 0.04
C GLU A 720 23.74 51.22 -0.17
N GLU A 721 24.10 50.16 0.54
CA GLU A 721 25.41 49.52 0.45
C GLU A 721 25.45 48.48 -0.69
N GLN A 722 24.35 47.74 -0.89
CA GLN A 722 24.20 46.77 -1.99
C GLN A 722 24.15 47.44 -3.37
N SER A 723 23.47 48.58 -3.49
CA SER A 723 23.37 49.33 -4.75
C SER A 723 24.69 50.00 -5.18
N LYS A 724 25.61 50.29 -4.24
CA LYS A 724 26.92 50.87 -4.54
C LYS A 724 27.93 49.86 -5.10
N ASN A 725 27.80 48.58 -4.71
CA ASN A 725 28.75 47.52 -5.09
C ASN A 725 28.38 46.78 -6.40
N HIS A 726 27.14 46.91 -6.87
CA HIS A 726 26.65 46.19 -8.05
C HIS A 726 25.98 47.13 -9.05
N SER A 727 26.68 47.49 -10.14
CA SER A 727 26.21 48.43 -11.16
C SER A 727 25.05 47.92 -12.03
N GLY A 728 24.62 46.66 -11.86
CA GLY A 728 23.53 46.04 -12.63
C GLY A 728 22.18 45.96 -11.90
N ILE A 729 22.08 46.48 -10.67
CA ILE A 729 20.81 46.54 -9.93
C ILE A 729 19.96 47.71 -10.45
N LEU A 730 18.70 47.41 -10.80
CA LEU A 730 17.72 48.42 -11.23
C LEU A 730 17.01 49.05 -10.02
N ASN A 731 16.60 50.31 -10.17
CA ASN A 731 15.83 51.06 -9.17
C ASN A 731 14.60 51.72 -9.82
N THR A 732 13.80 50.91 -10.51
CA THR A 732 12.58 51.36 -11.19
C THR A 732 11.37 51.44 -10.25
N ASN A 733 11.46 50.88 -9.05
CA ASN A 733 10.36 50.64 -8.11
C ASN A 733 9.25 49.77 -8.72
N SER A 734 9.64 48.81 -9.55
CA SER A 734 8.72 47.88 -10.23
C SER A 734 9.16 46.42 -10.05
N ILE A 735 8.30 45.46 -10.43
CA ILE A 735 8.66 44.03 -10.38
C ILE A 735 9.92 43.70 -11.20
N VAL A 736 10.28 44.52 -12.20
CA VAL A 736 11.49 44.31 -13.02
C VAL A 736 12.77 44.42 -12.18
N ASP A 737 12.75 45.14 -11.06
CA ASP A 737 13.92 45.18 -10.17
C ASP A 737 14.19 43.81 -9.49
N PHE A 738 13.21 42.91 -9.47
CA PHE A 738 13.22 41.65 -8.72
C PHE A 738 13.03 40.39 -9.58
N ALA A 739 12.81 40.54 -10.89
CA ALA A 739 12.34 39.45 -11.73
C ALA A 739 12.96 39.45 -13.13
N VAL A 740 13.34 38.27 -13.61
CA VAL A 740 13.80 38.04 -14.98
C VAL A 740 12.73 37.24 -15.73
N PRO A 741 12.20 37.73 -16.85
CA PRO A 741 11.14 37.02 -17.57
C PRO A 741 11.55 35.58 -17.96
N TYR A 742 10.63 34.62 -17.86
CA TYR A 742 10.88 33.22 -18.21
C TYR A 742 10.05 32.76 -19.40
N LEU A 743 8.73 32.93 -19.30
CA LEU A 743 7.75 32.66 -20.35
C LEU A 743 6.69 33.75 -20.29
N TRP A 744 6.08 34.05 -21.42
CA TRP A 744 5.07 35.09 -21.49
C TRP A 744 4.07 34.84 -22.60
N GLY A 745 2.95 35.55 -22.53
CA GLY A 745 1.87 35.36 -23.47
C GLY A 745 0.76 36.39 -23.34
N ASP A 746 -0.26 36.20 -24.16
CA ASP A 746 -1.51 36.93 -24.07
C ASP A 746 -2.73 36.02 -24.22
N LEU A 747 -3.89 36.55 -23.83
CA LEU A 747 -5.15 35.84 -23.97
C LEU A 747 -5.75 36.12 -25.35
N SER A 748 -6.16 35.07 -26.06
CA SER A 748 -6.72 35.14 -27.41
C SER A 748 -8.06 34.42 -27.49
N ILE A 749 -8.95 34.92 -28.35
CA ILE A 749 -10.17 34.21 -28.75
C ILE A 749 -9.82 33.35 -29.96
N ILE A 750 -10.12 32.06 -29.85
CA ILE A 750 -9.89 31.04 -30.87
C ILE A 750 -11.26 30.53 -31.34
N VAL A 751 -11.43 30.37 -32.64
CA VAL A 751 -12.66 29.92 -33.27
C VAL A 751 -12.36 28.73 -34.16
N ASN A 752 -13.10 27.65 -33.96
CA ASN A 752 -12.99 26.45 -34.80
C ASN A 752 -13.52 26.80 -36.21
N PRO A 753 -12.73 26.64 -37.28
CA PRO A 753 -13.01 27.21 -38.60
C PRO A 753 -14.02 26.39 -39.41
N THR A 754 -15.14 26.01 -38.79
CA THR A 754 -16.28 25.40 -39.47
C THR A 754 -17.01 26.47 -40.29
N GLU A 755 -17.64 26.08 -41.40
CA GLU A 755 -18.43 27.01 -42.22
C GLU A 755 -19.56 27.68 -41.41
N GLU A 756 -20.14 26.97 -40.44
CA GLU A 756 -21.15 27.52 -39.55
C GLU A 756 -20.59 28.65 -38.66
N ASN A 757 -19.37 28.51 -38.14
CA ASN A 757 -18.74 29.51 -37.29
C ASN A 757 -18.20 30.69 -38.09
N LYS A 758 -17.67 30.45 -39.30
CA LYS A 758 -17.30 31.51 -40.25
C LYS A 758 -18.49 32.39 -40.62
N ASN A 759 -19.63 31.76 -40.94
CA ASN A 759 -20.87 32.49 -41.24
C ASN A 759 -21.37 33.26 -40.02
N PHE A 760 -21.27 32.71 -38.82
CA PHE A 760 -21.60 33.40 -37.58
C PHE A 760 -20.72 34.65 -37.37
N LEU A 761 -19.40 34.56 -37.54
CA LEU A 761 -18.51 35.72 -37.44
C LEU A 761 -18.87 36.84 -38.43
N LYS A 762 -19.16 36.47 -39.69
CA LYS A 762 -19.62 37.42 -40.72
C LYS A 762 -20.94 38.09 -40.35
N GLN A 763 -21.88 37.37 -39.74
CA GLN A 763 -23.14 37.93 -39.24
C GLN A 763 -22.95 38.91 -38.08
N GLN A 764 -21.89 38.75 -37.29
CA GLN A 764 -21.54 39.65 -36.18
C GLN A 764 -20.62 40.82 -36.61
N ASP A 765 -20.43 41.03 -37.92
CA ASP A 765 -19.54 42.04 -38.50
C ASP A 765 -18.07 41.90 -38.04
N VAL A 766 -17.64 40.66 -37.76
CA VAL A 766 -16.25 40.34 -37.44
C VAL A 766 -15.53 39.93 -38.72
N LYS A 767 -14.53 40.73 -39.11
CA LYS A 767 -13.74 40.50 -40.33
C LYS A 767 -12.54 39.62 -40.02
N PHE A 768 -12.27 38.63 -40.87
CA PHE A 768 -11.13 37.74 -40.73
C PHE A 768 -10.63 37.27 -42.10
N ASP A 769 -9.37 36.87 -42.18
CA ASP A 769 -8.73 36.32 -43.37
C ASP A 769 -8.81 34.79 -43.36
N ASP A 770 -9.51 34.22 -44.35
CA ASP A 770 -9.71 32.77 -44.50
C ASP A 770 -8.39 31.98 -44.72
N SER A 771 -7.32 32.63 -45.20
CA SER A 771 -6.03 31.98 -45.52
C SER A 771 -5.06 31.92 -44.33
N THR A 772 -5.15 32.91 -43.44
CA THR A 772 -4.29 33.03 -42.25
C THR A 772 -5.01 32.68 -40.96
N GLY A 773 -6.35 32.75 -40.95
CA GLY A 773 -7.18 32.62 -39.74
C GLY A 773 -7.21 33.89 -38.89
N GLU A 774 -6.55 34.98 -39.29
CA GLU A 774 -6.43 36.17 -38.46
C GLU A 774 -7.69 37.03 -38.51
N ILE A 775 -8.20 37.41 -37.34
CA ILE A 775 -9.30 38.37 -37.18
C ILE A 775 -8.74 39.81 -37.17
N GLU A 776 -9.43 40.73 -37.85
CA GLU A 776 -9.19 42.16 -37.72
C GLU A 776 -9.58 42.62 -36.30
N ASN A 777 -8.59 42.77 -35.42
CA ASN A 777 -8.76 42.97 -33.98
C ASN A 777 -9.71 44.14 -33.60
N SER A 778 -9.76 45.20 -34.43
CA SER A 778 -10.66 46.35 -34.28
C SER A 778 -12.15 45.99 -34.34
N THR A 779 -12.50 44.90 -35.03
CA THR A 779 -13.87 44.41 -35.20
C THR A 779 -14.28 43.44 -34.08
N LEU A 780 -13.30 42.88 -33.36
CA LEU A 780 -13.51 41.85 -32.35
C LEU A 780 -13.74 42.45 -30.96
N SER A 781 -14.82 42.01 -30.30
CA SER A 781 -15.19 42.35 -28.93
C SER A 781 -15.22 41.11 -28.06
N TRP A 782 -14.89 41.24 -26.77
CA TRP A 782 -15.11 40.18 -25.77
C TRP A 782 -16.58 39.76 -25.66
N GLU A 783 -17.53 40.60 -26.08
CA GLU A 783 -18.96 40.30 -26.12
C GLU A 783 -19.32 39.17 -27.10
N ILE A 784 -18.44 38.84 -28.07
CA ILE A 784 -18.66 37.75 -29.02
C ILE A 784 -18.89 36.40 -28.32
N LEU A 785 -18.32 36.22 -27.13
CA LEU A 785 -18.47 35.01 -26.34
C LEU A 785 -19.90 34.84 -25.80
N GLU A 786 -20.54 35.95 -25.42
CA GLU A 786 -21.93 35.96 -24.95
C GLU A 786 -22.89 35.78 -26.13
N THR A 787 -22.64 36.44 -27.27
CA THR A 787 -23.47 36.24 -28.46
C THR A 787 -23.34 34.83 -29.03
N ALA A 788 -22.13 34.25 -29.03
CA ALA A 788 -21.91 32.85 -29.41
C ALA A 788 -22.62 31.89 -28.44
N ALA A 789 -22.53 32.13 -27.13
CA ALA A 789 -23.25 31.33 -26.13
C ALA A 789 -24.77 31.39 -26.35
N ASN A 790 -25.33 32.58 -26.58
CA ASN A 790 -26.76 32.76 -26.86
C ASN A 790 -27.20 32.12 -28.17
N ALA A 791 -26.29 31.98 -29.15
CA ALA A 791 -26.51 31.25 -30.40
C ALA A 791 -26.26 29.73 -30.27
N ASN A 792 -26.22 29.19 -29.04
CA ASN A 792 -26.02 27.77 -28.72
C ASN A 792 -24.69 27.18 -29.23
N LYS A 793 -23.66 28.01 -29.43
CA LYS A 793 -22.30 27.58 -29.80
C LYS A 793 -21.54 27.08 -28.57
N LYS A 794 -20.66 26.09 -28.74
CA LYS A 794 -19.80 25.58 -27.65
C LYS A 794 -18.71 26.58 -27.31
N VAL A 795 -18.89 27.29 -26.20
CA VAL A 795 -17.92 28.27 -25.70
C VAL A 795 -17.09 27.63 -24.59
N VAL A 796 -15.77 27.71 -24.71
CA VAL A 796 -14.82 27.04 -23.83
C VAL A 796 -13.90 28.09 -23.22
N LEU A 797 -14.01 28.32 -21.92
CA LEU A 797 -13.25 29.34 -21.21
C LEU A 797 -12.17 28.67 -20.34
N ASN A 798 -11.07 29.38 -20.13
CA ASN A 798 -10.06 28.97 -19.16
C ASN A 798 -10.59 29.14 -17.72
N ASN A 799 -10.31 28.16 -16.87
CA ASN A 799 -10.76 28.13 -15.48
C ASN A 799 -9.84 28.95 -14.56
N ASP A 800 -9.57 30.20 -14.94
CA ASP A 800 -8.80 31.16 -14.16
C ASP A 800 -9.72 32.32 -13.74
N PRO A 801 -9.92 32.58 -12.43
CA PRO A 801 -10.80 33.63 -11.96
C PRO A 801 -10.45 35.03 -12.51
N LYS A 802 -9.17 35.38 -12.59
CA LYS A 802 -8.72 36.69 -13.06
C LYS A 802 -8.94 36.82 -14.57
N ASN A 803 -8.68 35.78 -15.37
CA ASN A 803 -8.97 35.80 -16.81
C ASN A 803 -10.47 35.91 -17.09
N VAL A 804 -11.31 35.15 -16.38
CA VAL A 804 -12.77 35.21 -16.59
C VAL A 804 -13.34 36.57 -16.18
N PHE A 805 -12.89 37.14 -15.06
CA PHE A 805 -13.29 38.48 -14.67
C PHE A 805 -12.74 39.56 -15.60
N GLN A 806 -11.57 39.35 -16.21
CA GLN A 806 -11.00 40.27 -17.20
C GLN A 806 -11.92 40.41 -18.41
N ILE A 807 -12.54 39.33 -18.90
CA ILE A 807 -13.52 39.39 -20.01
C ILE A 807 -14.63 40.39 -19.67
N GLY A 808 -15.25 40.25 -18.49
CA GLY A 808 -16.30 41.17 -18.05
C GLY A 808 -15.78 42.58 -17.74
N ALA A 809 -14.58 42.71 -17.18
CA ALA A 809 -13.94 44.00 -16.90
C ALA A 809 -13.69 44.80 -18.18
N GLN A 810 -13.27 44.14 -19.26
CA GLN A 810 -13.09 44.77 -20.57
C GLN A 810 -14.41 45.21 -21.20
N ILE A 811 -15.46 44.39 -21.06
CA ILE A 811 -16.80 44.72 -21.55
C ILE A 811 -17.37 45.93 -20.80
N VAL A 812 -17.24 45.96 -19.47
CA VAL A 812 -17.90 46.99 -18.64
C VAL A 812 -17.07 48.27 -18.50
N TYR A 813 -15.75 48.14 -18.35
CA TYR A 813 -14.86 49.25 -17.95
C TYR A 813 -13.68 49.49 -18.89
N GLN A 814 -13.46 48.63 -19.90
CA GLN A 814 -12.33 48.73 -20.84
C GLN A 814 -10.99 48.85 -20.08
N LYS A 815 -10.84 48.02 -19.05
CA LYS A 815 -9.60 47.83 -18.30
C LYS A 815 -9.49 46.37 -17.81
N PRO A 816 -8.28 45.80 -17.72
CA PRO A 816 -8.09 44.40 -17.31
C PRO A 816 -8.11 44.22 -15.78
N ASN A 817 -7.83 45.26 -15.01
CA ASN A 817 -7.72 45.22 -13.55
C ASN A 817 -8.90 45.94 -12.88
N LEU A 818 -9.48 45.31 -11.86
CA LEU A 818 -10.55 45.87 -11.05
C LEU A 818 -9.98 46.44 -9.75
N GLU A 819 -10.44 47.62 -9.37
CA GLU A 819 -9.84 48.43 -8.29
C GLU A 819 -10.77 48.60 -7.08
N SER A 820 -12.01 48.12 -7.16
CA SER A 820 -12.93 48.16 -6.03
C SER A 820 -13.92 46.99 -6.02
N GLU A 821 -14.42 46.63 -4.83
CA GLU A 821 -15.46 45.60 -4.70
C GLU A 821 -16.72 45.92 -5.51
N ARG A 822 -17.06 47.20 -5.69
CA ARG A 822 -18.20 47.63 -6.53
C ARG A 822 -17.97 47.27 -7.99
N GLU A 823 -16.75 47.48 -8.49
CA GLU A 823 -16.39 47.08 -9.85
C GLU A 823 -16.46 45.55 -10.01
N VAL A 824 -15.92 44.80 -9.04
CA VAL A 824 -15.97 43.33 -8.99
C VAL A 824 -17.42 42.83 -8.99
N ASN A 825 -18.30 43.37 -8.16
CA ASN A 825 -19.71 42.97 -8.10
C ASN A 825 -20.41 43.19 -9.44
N LYS A 826 -20.22 44.36 -10.07
CA LYS A 826 -20.84 44.67 -11.36
C LYS A 826 -20.35 43.75 -12.48
N VAL A 827 -19.05 43.45 -12.49
CA VAL A 827 -18.47 42.49 -13.44
C VAL A 827 -18.97 41.07 -13.16
N ALA A 828 -19.06 40.67 -11.89
CA ALA A 828 -19.59 39.37 -11.47
C ALA A 828 -21.03 39.15 -11.98
N ASP A 829 -21.88 40.18 -11.93
CA ASP A 829 -23.23 40.11 -12.49
C ASP A 829 -23.22 39.97 -14.01
N ARG A 830 -22.31 40.66 -14.71
CA ARG A 830 -22.15 40.56 -16.17
C ARG A 830 -21.69 39.17 -16.61
N ILE A 831 -20.64 38.62 -15.99
CA ILE A 831 -20.09 37.30 -16.35
C ILE A 831 -20.98 36.14 -15.93
N ARG A 832 -21.86 36.35 -14.92
CA ARG A 832 -22.83 35.31 -14.49
C ARG A 832 -23.73 34.89 -15.65
N GLY A 833 -24.18 35.83 -16.46
CA GLY A 833 -24.99 35.55 -17.66
C GLY A 833 -24.27 34.66 -18.66
N LEU A 834 -22.97 34.89 -18.88
CA LEU A 834 -22.14 34.05 -19.75
C LEU A 834 -21.94 32.65 -19.16
N ILE A 835 -21.48 32.54 -17.91
CA ILE A 835 -21.07 31.27 -17.30
C ILE A 835 -22.25 30.31 -17.08
N GLN A 836 -23.46 30.83 -16.83
CA GLN A 836 -24.64 30.03 -16.55
C GLN A 836 -25.25 29.34 -17.80
N ASN A 837 -24.81 29.70 -19.01
CA ASN A 837 -25.23 29.01 -20.23
C ASN A 837 -24.72 27.55 -20.23
N SER A 838 -25.59 26.62 -20.65
CA SER A 838 -25.31 25.16 -20.63
C SER A 838 -24.23 24.73 -21.64
N ASN A 839 -24.05 25.51 -22.70
CA ASN A 839 -23.06 25.35 -23.76
C ASN A 839 -21.74 26.09 -23.50
N VAL A 840 -21.61 26.77 -22.36
CA VAL A 840 -20.35 27.35 -21.90
C VAL A 840 -19.68 26.36 -20.95
N SER A 841 -18.38 26.14 -21.06
CA SER A 841 -17.60 25.29 -20.15
C SER A 841 -16.39 26.03 -19.60
N LEU A 842 -15.99 25.70 -18.36
CA LEU A 842 -14.79 26.22 -17.71
C LEU A 842 -13.80 25.08 -17.58
N ASN A 843 -12.60 25.24 -18.14
CA ASN A 843 -11.67 24.14 -18.38
C ASN A 843 -10.28 24.53 -17.88
N GLY A 844 -9.62 23.60 -17.20
CA GLY A 844 -8.27 23.78 -16.69
C GLY A 844 -7.28 23.16 -17.66
N ASP A 845 -6.59 22.11 -17.21
CA ASP A 845 -5.61 21.36 -18.00
C ASP A 845 -6.25 20.65 -19.24
N ASP A 846 -7.56 20.40 -19.25
CA ASP A 846 -8.27 19.75 -20.36
C ASP A 846 -8.62 20.71 -21.53
N LEU A 847 -8.33 22.01 -21.39
CA LEU A 847 -8.58 23.00 -22.41
C LEU A 847 -7.77 22.74 -23.69
N ILE A 848 -6.49 22.41 -23.55
CA ILE A 848 -5.56 22.18 -24.67
C ILE A 848 -5.99 20.94 -25.46
N SER A 849 -6.33 19.84 -24.76
CA SER A 849 -6.77 18.61 -25.42
C SER A 849 -8.13 18.78 -26.11
N LYS A 850 -9.07 19.54 -25.53
CA LYS A 850 -10.32 19.89 -26.20
C LYS A 850 -10.10 20.74 -27.44
N ALA A 851 -9.18 21.70 -27.39
CA ALA A 851 -8.83 22.53 -28.53
C ALA A 851 -8.15 21.70 -29.63
N THR A 852 -7.19 20.85 -29.27
CA THR A 852 -6.49 19.93 -30.19
C THR A 852 -7.51 19.06 -30.92
N ASN A 853 -8.43 18.42 -30.18
CA ASN A 853 -9.48 17.59 -30.78
C ASN A 853 -10.63 18.41 -31.43
N ARG A 854 -10.52 19.73 -31.55
CA ARG A 854 -11.55 20.63 -32.13
C ARG A 854 -12.94 20.51 -31.46
N HIS A 855 -12.98 20.16 -30.18
CA HIS A 855 -14.21 20.05 -29.37
C HIS A 855 -14.67 21.41 -28.82
N PHE A 856 -14.74 22.43 -29.66
CA PHE A 856 -15.17 23.78 -29.31
C PHE A 856 -15.67 24.50 -30.57
N ASP A 857 -16.46 25.56 -30.38
CA ASP A 857 -16.75 26.55 -31.43
C ASP A 857 -15.96 27.84 -31.18
N PHE A 858 -15.99 28.32 -29.94
CA PHE A 858 -15.24 29.48 -29.46
C PHE A 858 -14.47 29.07 -28.21
N ALA A 859 -13.20 29.42 -28.13
CA ALA A 859 -12.35 29.17 -26.98
C ALA A 859 -11.61 30.44 -26.57
N VAL A 860 -11.37 30.60 -25.27
CA VAL A 860 -10.46 31.62 -24.73
C VAL A 860 -9.24 30.90 -24.21
N MET A 861 -8.11 31.12 -24.85
CA MET A 861 -6.87 30.37 -24.61
C MET A 861 -5.68 31.32 -24.52
N TYR A 862 -4.65 30.85 -23.83
CA TYR A 862 -3.33 31.45 -23.97
C TYR A 862 -2.81 31.20 -25.39
N ASN A 863 -2.16 32.21 -25.97
CA ASN A 863 -1.70 32.21 -27.35
C ASN A 863 -0.76 31.04 -27.68
N GLY A 864 0.18 30.71 -26.80
CA GLY A 864 1.09 29.56 -26.99
C GLY A 864 0.34 28.22 -27.01
N ASP A 865 -0.55 28.01 -26.03
CA ASP A 865 -1.40 26.82 -25.95
C ASP A 865 -2.29 26.66 -27.19
N ALA A 866 -2.83 27.76 -27.71
CA ALA A 866 -3.65 27.76 -28.91
C ALA A 866 -2.83 27.41 -30.18
N ALA A 867 -1.64 27.98 -30.32
CA ALA A 867 -0.74 27.67 -31.42
C ALA A 867 -0.32 26.18 -31.39
N THR A 868 0.01 25.68 -30.20
CA THR A 868 0.41 24.29 -29.98
C THR A 868 -0.75 23.33 -30.26
N ALA A 869 -1.96 23.61 -29.76
CA ALA A 869 -3.13 22.79 -30.05
C ALA A 869 -3.47 22.69 -31.55
N ASN A 870 -3.30 23.79 -32.30
CA ASN A 870 -3.49 23.76 -33.75
C ASN A 870 -2.38 22.96 -34.45
N LYS A 871 -1.12 23.16 -34.04
CA LYS A 871 0.04 22.43 -34.57
C LYS A 871 -0.12 20.93 -34.37
N ASP A 872 -0.48 20.50 -33.17
CA ASP A 872 -0.61 19.09 -32.81
C ASP A 872 -1.73 18.40 -33.60
N TRP A 873 -2.88 19.07 -33.78
CA TRP A 873 -3.94 18.57 -34.66
C TRP A 873 -3.43 18.33 -36.09
N ASN A 874 -2.75 19.31 -36.66
CA ASN A 874 -2.22 19.27 -38.02
C ASN A 874 -1.14 18.20 -38.20
N ASN A 875 -0.35 17.91 -37.16
CA ASN A 875 0.64 16.83 -37.17
C ASN A 875 -0.04 15.44 -37.10
N GLU A 876 -1.14 15.30 -36.38
CA GLU A 876 -1.91 14.04 -36.31
C GLU A 876 -2.77 13.80 -37.57
N HIS A 877 -3.13 14.86 -38.30
CA HIS A 877 -4.05 14.83 -39.44
C HIS A 877 -3.42 15.49 -40.68
N GLU A 878 -2.37 14.88 -41.24
CA GLU A 878 -1.65 15.39 -42.42
C GLU A 878 -2.59 15.68 -43.61
N ASP A 879 -3.65 14.86 -43.78
CA ASP A 879 -4.63 14.98 -44.87
C ASP A 879 -5.67 16.12 -44.69
N GLU A 880 -5.83 16.68 -43.48
CA GLU A 880 -6.79 17.75 -43.17
C GLU A 880 -6.13 18.86 -42.35
N GLN A 881 -5.30 19.66 -43.04
CA GLN A 881 -4.67 20.84 -42.45
C GLN A 881 -5.71 21.94 -42.17
N VAL A 882 -5.76 22.39 -40.91
CA VAL A 882 -6.71 23.41 -40.45
C VAL A 882 -5.94 24.57 -39.83
N LYS A 883 -6.45 25.79 -40.02
CA LYS A 883 -6.01 26.98 -39.27
C LYS A 883 -7.17 27.53 -38.46
N PHE A 884 -7.03 27.49 -37.15
CA PHE A 884 -7.96 28.12 -36.24
C PHE A 884 -8.07 29.60 -36.57
N ILE A 885 -9.29 30.12 -36.48
CA ILE A 885 -9.51 31.55 -36.61
C ILE A 885 -9.20 32.17 -35.25
N PHE A 886 -8.41 33.24 -35.18
CA PHE A 886 -7.95 33.80 -33.91
C PHE A 886 -7.90 35.32 -33.92
N GLY A 887 -8.06 35.93 -32.75
CA GLY A 887 -7.90 37.37 -32.58
C GLY A 887 -7.80 37.83 -31.13
N ARG A 888 -7.24 39.03 -30.92
CA ARG A 888 -7.25 39.74 -29.64
C ARG A 888 -8.24 40.89 -29.71
N PRO A 889 -9.29 40.93 -28.87
CA PRO A 889 -10.27 42.01 -28.91
C PRO A 889 -9.65 43.41 -28.81
N ASN A 890 -9.98 44.29 -29.75
CA ASN A 890 -9.54 45.69 -29.79
C ASN A 890 -10.65 46.67 -30.22
N LYS A 891 -11.93 46.30 -30.02
CA LYS A 891 -13.06 47.15 -30.40
C LYS A 891 -13.06 48.50 -29.70
N GLU A 892 -13.30 49.56 -30.48
CA GLU A 892 -13.45 50.94 -29.98
C GLU A 892 -14.82 51.10 -29.28
N VAL A 893 -14.80 51.65 -28.07
CA VAL A 893 -15.98 51.96 -27.27
C VAL A 893 -15.99 53.47 -26.97
N ASN A 894 -17.06 54.14 -27.39
CA ASN A 894 -17.28 55.55 -27.08
C ASN A 894 -17.76 55.70 -25.63
N THR A 895 -16.98 56.36 -24.79
CA THR A 895 -17.36 56.61 -23.39
C THR A 895 -17.92 58.03 -23.25
N ASN A 896 -19.02 58.17 -22.48
CA ASN A 896 -19.78 59.42 -22.37
C ASN A 896 -18.99 60.62 -21.81
N ASN A 897 -17.79 60.42 -21.24
CA ASN A 897 -17.02 61.50 -20.59
C ASN A 897 -15.48 61.52 -20.82
N ASN A 898 -14.84 60.50 -21.43
CA ASN A 898 -13.37 60.37 -21.44
C ASN A 898 -12.73 60.05 -22.81
N GLY A 899 -13.40 60.35 -23.91
CA GLY A 899 -12.89 60.07 -25.26
C GLY A 899 -13.01 58.60 -25.68
N LYS A 900 -12.32 58.26 -26.78
CA LYS A 900 -12.31 56.92 -27.37
C LYS A 900 -11.48 55.97 -26.52
N ARG A 901 -12.07 54.85 -26.07
CA ARG A 901 -11.36 53.76 -25.38
C ARG A 901 -11.42 52.48 -26.21
N TYR A 902 -10.44 51.61 -26.02
CA TYR A 902 -10.34 50.34 -26.72
C TYR A 902 -10.44 49.20 -25.71
N GLN A 903 -11.13 48.12 -26.07
CA GLN A 903 -10.96 46.85 -25.36
C GLN A 903 -9.53 46.35 -25.56
N THR A 904 -8.99 45.66 -24.57
CA THR A 904 -7.63 45.10 -24.63
C THR A 904 -7.62 43.65 -24.14
N THR A 905 -6.47 42.99 -24.27
CA THR A 905 -6.23 41.66 -23.72
C THR A 905 -5.31 41.71 -22.50
N ASN A 906 -5.27 40.62 -21.73
CA ASN A 906 -4.31 40.45 -20.65
C ASN A 906 -2.98 39.95 -21.23
N ILE A 907 -1.88 40.55 -20.76
CA ILE A 907 -0.53 40.04 -21.00
C ILE A 907 -0.03 39.47 -19.69
N TYR A 908 0.40 38.21 -19.71
CA TYR A 908 0.99 37.57 -18.55
C TYR A 908 2.46 37.30 -18.80
N SER A 909 3.23 37.31 -17.73
CA SER A 909 4.54 36.68 -17.69
C SER A 909 4.70 35.90 -16.39
N ASP A 910 5.38 34.77 -16.53
CA ASP A 910 5.98 34.06 -15.42
C ASP A 910 7.47 34.39 -15.45
N SER A 911 8.01 34.79 -14.30
CA SER A 911 9.36 35.33 -14.23
C SER A 911 10.15 34.64 -13.13
N ILE A 912 11.43 34.40 -13.40
CA ILE A 912 12.37 33.88 -12.42
C ILE A 912 12.67 34.98 -11.40
N VAL A 913 12.50 34.67 -10.13
CA VAL A 913 12.85 35.54 -9.00
C VAL A 913 13.82 34.81 -8.07
N ILE A 914 14.67 35.58 -7.39
CA ILE A 914 15.60 35.05 -6.39
C ILE A 914 15.05 35.34 -4.99
N SER A 915 14.98 34.30 -4.16
CA SER A 915 14.55 34.45 -2.75
C SER A 915 15.55 35.28 -1.96
N LYS A 916 15.07 36.10 -1.02
CA LYS A 916 15.94 36.84 -0.09
C LYS A 916 16.79 35.90 0.79
N THR A 917 16.35 34.66 0.99
CA THR A 917 17.05 33.63 1.78
C THR A 917 17.84 32.64 0.91
N ALA A 918 18.09 32.95 -0.36
CA ALA A 918 18.84 32.06 -1.26
C ALA A 918 20.24 31.75 -0.68
N LYS A 919 20.59 30.46 -0.67
CA LYS A 919 21.85 29.93 -0.09
C LYS A 919 23.00 30.04 -1.07
N ASN A 920 22.75 29.84 -2.37
CA ASN A 920 23.77 29.81 -3.41
C ASN A 920 23.44 30.79 -4.55
N LEU A 921 23.71 32.07 -4.29
CA LEU A 921 23.39 33.15 -5.22
C LEU A 921 24.11 33.01 -6.56
N ASP A 922 25.39 32.61 -6.55
CA ASP A 922 26.17 32.48 -7.80
C ASP A 922 25.62 31.40 -8.73
N LEU A 923 25.25 30.27 -8.14
CA LEU A 923 24.66 29.15 -8.88
C LEU A 923 23.25 29.49 -9.39
N ALA A 924 22.51 30.34 -8.67
CA ALA A 924 21.22 30.83 -9.11
C ALA A 924 21.36 31.67 -10.40
N TYR A 925 22.33 32.58 -10.47
CA TYR A 925 22.62 33.35 -11.69
C TYR A 925 23.13 32.47 -12.83
N GLU A 926 24.01 31.50 -12.55
CA GLU A 926 24.49 30.52 -13.53
C GLU A 926 23.32 29.72 -14.13
N PHE A 927 22.37 29.30 -13.30
CA PHE A 927 21.18 28.58 -13.74
C PHE A 927 20.25 29.47 -14.58
N ILE A 928 20.03 30.73 -14.21
CA ILE A 928 19.24 31.67 -15.03
C ILE A 928 19.87 31.84 -16.42
N ASN A 929 21.18 32.02 -16.50
CA ASN A 929 21.89 32.14 -17.78
C ASN A 929 21.74 30.87 -18.62
N PHE A 930 21.87 29.70 -17.99
CA PHE A 930 21.67 28.42 -18.66
C PHE A 930 20.24 28.26 -19.22
N LEU A 931 19.21 28.71 -18.50
CA LEU A 931 17.83 28.68 -18.99
C LEU A 931 17.65 29.56 -20.24
N TYR A 932 18.28 30.74 -20.28
CA TYR A 932 18.28 31.59 -21.47
C TYR A 932 19.06 30.97 -22.63
N GLU A 933 20.18 30.30 -22.38
CA GLU A 933 20.94 29.60 -23.42
C GLU A 933 20.15 28.44 -24.06
N ASN A 934 19.27 27.80 -23.28
CA ASN A 934 18.42 26.70 -23.72
C ASN A 934 16.96 27.12 -23.94
N SER A 935 16.69 28.42 -24.09
CA SER A 935 15.33 28.97 -24.22
C SER A 935 14.57 28.38 -25.42
N THR A 936 15.25 28.06 -26.51
CA THR A 936 14.65 27.41 -27.69
C THR A 936 14.06 26.04 -27.35
N ASP A 937 14.80 25.19 -26.64
CA ASP A 937 14.35 23.86 -26.25
C ASP A 937 13.21 23.94 -25.22
N ILE A 938 13.30 24.88 -24.27
CA ILE A 938 12.25 25.15 -23.29
C ILE A 938 10.96 25.55 -24.00
N THR A 939 11.04 26.51 -24.90
CA THR A 939 9.90 27.03 -25.63
C THR A 939 9.30 26.00 -26.59
N SER A 940 10.12 25.17 -27.24
CA SER A 940 9.64 24.04 -28.06
C SER A 940 8.88 23.00 -27.21
N TYR A 941 9.40 22.66 -26.04
CA TYR A 941 8.76 21.70 -25.13
C TYR A 941 7.45 22.23 -24.53
N VAL A 942 7.45 23.48 -24.05
CA VAL A 942 6.31 24.07 -23.33
C VAL A 942 5.26 24.62 -24.30
N GLY A 943 5.67 25.04 -25.49
CA GLY A 943 4.82 25.65 -26.50
C GLY A 943 4.36 27.07 -26.18
N GLN A 944 5.13 27.80 -25.37
CA GLN A 944 4.84 29.17 -24.91
C GLN A 944 5.92 30.15 -25.41
N ALA A 945 5.52 31.40 -25.66
CA ALA A 945 6.42 32.40 -26.23
C ALA A 945 7.63 32.69 -25.34
N SER A 946 8.78 32.87 -25.97
CA SER A 946 10.04 33.12 -25.28
C SER A 946 10.19 34.61 -24.97
N PRO A 947 10.71 35.00 -23.80
CA PRO A 947 11.06 36.39 -23.54
C PRO A 947 12.26 36.88 -24.38
N SER A 948 12.98 35.96 -25.03
CA SER A 948 14.15 36.20 -25.88
C SER A 948 13.74 36.44 -27.33
N VAL A 949 14.11 37.61 -27.87
CA VAL A 949 13.79 38.01 -29.25
C VAL A 949 14.40 37.02 -30.25
N GLU A 950 15.67 36.66 -30.05
CA GLU A 950 16.38 35.73 -30.94
C GLU A 950 15.77 34.33 -30.91
N THR A 951 15.18 33.93 -29.78
CA THR A 951 14.50 32.64 -29.65
C THR A 951 13.19 32.64 -30.41
N ASP A 952 12.35 33.64 -30.20
CA ASP A 952 11.06 33.77 -30.88
C ASP A 952 11.25 33.95 -32.40
N GLU A 953 12.29 34.65 -32.84
CA GLU A 953 12.67 34.72 -34.26
C GLU A 953 13.02 33.36 -34.85
N LYS A 954 13.76 32.52 -34.11
CA LYS A 954 14.06 31.13 -34.54
C LYS A 954 12.80 30.26 -34.58
N MET A 955 11.98 30.31 -33.53
CA MET A 955 10.74 29.52 -33.43
C MET A 955 9.74 29.88 -34.51
N THR A 956 9.75 31.13 -34.99
CA THR A 956 8.82 31.64 -36.01
C THR A 956 9.47 31.86 -37.39
N LYS A 957 10.72 31.40 -37.58
CA LYS A 957 11.44 31.54 -38.83
C LYS A 957 10.73 30.74 -39.93
N LYS A 958 10.47 31.38 -41.06
CA LYS A 958 9.81 30.74 -42.21
C LYS A 958 10.58 29.48 -42.64
N ASP A 959 9.86 28.41 -42.94
CA ASP A 959 10.33 27.11 -43.45
C ASP A 959 11.23 26.27 -42.49
N GLU A 960 11.64 26.81 -41.34
CA GLU A 960 12.51 26.12 -40.37
C GLU A 960 11.96 26.10 -38.94
N GLY A 961 11.19 27.12 -38.54
CA GLY A 961 10.69 27.30 -37.18
C GLY A 961 9.44 26.48 -36.90
N GLU A 962 9.36 25.91 -35.70
CA GLU A 962 8.24 25.04 -35.27
C GLU A 962 6.87 25.75 -35.29
N TYR A 963 6.85 27.08 -35.12
CA TYR A 963 5.65 27.91 -35.16
C TYR A 963 5.61 28.84 -36.38
N ALA A 964 6.34 28.52 -37.46
CA ALA A 964 6.40 29.34 -38.68
C ALA A 964 5.01 29.66 -39.25
N ASP A 965 4.13 28.66 -39.36
CA ASP A 965 2.78 28.80 -39.90
C ASP A 965 1.80 29.49 -38.94
N PHE A 966 2.20 29.64 -37.68
CA PHE A 966 1.37 30.18 -36.59
C PHE A 966 1.98 31.44 -35.96
N LYS A 967 2.97 32.08 -36.61
CA LYS A 967 3.75 33.21 -36.05
C LYS A 967 2.89 34.28 -35.35
N LYS A 968 1.80 34.71 -35.98
CA LYS A 968 0.92 35.76 -35.42
C LYS A 968 -0.01 35.27 -34.30
N LEU A 969 -0.32 33.97 -34.26
CA LEU A 969 -1.03 33.39 -33.12
C LEU A 969 -0.05 33.23 -31.96
N TYR A 970 1.10 32.61 -32.23
CA TYR A 970 2.13 32.29 -31.25
C TYR A 970 2.75 33.52 -30.58
N LEU A 971 3.12 34.57 -31.30
CA LEU A 971 3.73 35.76 -30.69
C LEU A 971 2.69 36.65 -29.98
N PRO A 972 2.97 37.13 -28.75
CA PRO A 972 2.09 38.07 -28.06
C PRO A 972 1.88 39.35 -28.85
N ILE A 973 0.70 39.98 -28.75
CA ILE A 973 0.31 41.12 -29.58
C ILE A 973 1.25 42.34 -29.46
N THR A 974 1.96 42.46 -28.34
CA THR A 974 2.94 43.54 -28.10
C THR A 974 4.34 43.22 -28.62
N ALA A 975 4.62 41.96 -28.99
CA ALA A 975 5.85 41.52 -29.63
C ALA A 975 5.79 41.61 -31.16
N GLN A 976 4.57 41.68 -31.72
CA GLN A 976 4.33 41.78 -33.17
C GLN A 976 4.75 43.15 -33.72
N GLU A 977 5.02 43.21 -35.04
CA GLU A 977 5.66 44.36 -35.72
C GLU A 977 5.06 45.72 -35.34
N LYS A 978 5.95 46.65 -34.95
CA LYS A 978 5.62 48.02 -34.53
C LYS A 978 5.98 49.03 -35.61
N ASN A 979 5.23 50.12 -35.70
CA ASN A 979 5.59 51.30 -36.50
C ASN A 979 6.74 52.09 -35.82
N ASP A 980 7.30 53.09 -36.50
CA ASP A 980 8.33 54.03 -35.99
C ASP A 980 7.95 54.80 -34.71
N THR A 981 6.70 54.66 -34.24
CA THR A 981 6.15 55.23 -33.00
C THR A 981 5.96 54.20 -31.88
N GLY A 982 6.42 52.95 -32.07
CA GLY A 982 6.35 51.88 -31.07
C GLY A 982 4.98 51.23 -30.87
N LYS A 983 3.99 51.58 -31.71
CA LYS A 983 2.62 51.03 -31.69
C LYS A 983 2.43 50.02 -32.82
N ASN A 984 1.78 48.90 -32.53
CA ASN A 984 1.37 47.92 -33.52
C ASN A 984 0.31 48.57 -34.43
N LYS A 985 0.41 48.38 -35.75
CA LYS A 985 -0.36 49.10 -36.78
C LYS A 985 -1.88 48.95 -36.59
N GLU A 986 -2.32 47.90 -35.92
CA GLU A 986 -3.72 47.48 -35.79
C GLU A 986 -4.24 47.37 -34.34
N PHE A 987 -3.37 47.31 -33.32
CA PHE A 987 -3.78 47.10 -31.92
C PHE A 987 -3.52 48.35 -31.06
N LYS A 988 -4.59 48.97 -30.56
CA LYS A 988 -4.53 50.20 -29.75
C LYS A 988 -4.68 49.90 -28.26
N THR A 989 -3.93 50.60 -27.42
CA THR A 989 -4.01 50.50 -25.96
C THR A 989 -4.47 51.83 -25.36
N ASN A 990 -5.14 51.80 -24.21
CA ASN A 990 -5.52 53.04 -23.54
C ASN A 990 -4.30 53.65 -22.83
N ASN A 991 -4.19 54.99 -22.83
CA ASN A 991 -3.07 55.67 -22.17
C ASN A 991 -3.01 55.30 -20.68
N ASN A 992 -1.80 55.00 -20.18
CA ASN A 992 -1.52 54.56 -18.80
C ASN A 992 -2.18 53.24 -18.38
N GLU A 993 -2.76 52.47 -19.31
CA GLU A 993 -3.34 51.16 -18.98
C GLU A 993 -2.24 50.12 -18.70
N ARG A 994 -2.42 49.36 -17.61
CA ARG A 994 -1.60 48.20 -17.24
C ARG A 994 -2.26 46.96 -17.80
N LEU A 995 -1.58 46.28 -18.72
CA LEU A 995 -2.11 45.11 -19.43
C LEU A 995 -1.98 43.81 -18.63
N ALA A 996 -1.07 43.76 -17.65
CA ALA A 996 -0.87 42.61 -16.77
C ALA A 996 -1.68 42.71 -15.47
N PHE A 997 -2.03 41.58 -14.88
CA PHE A 997 -2.75 41.55 -13.60
C PHE A 997 -1.96 42.18 -12.44
N THR A 998 -2.71 42.79 -11.53
CA THR A 998 -2.24 43.41 -10.28
C THR A 998 -2.65 42.58 -9.08
N TYR A 999 -1.88 42.69 -8.00
CA TYR A 999 -2.30 42.21 -6.68
C TYR A 999 -2.94 43.34 -5.87
N ASN A 1000 -4.23 43.20 -5.56
CA ASN A 1000 -5.04 44.19 -4.84
C ASN A 1000 -5.59 43.65 -3.49
N GLY A 1001 -4.91 42.67 -2.89
CA GLY A 1001 -5.24 42.15 -1.56
C GLY A 1001 -6.70 41.70 -1.43
N LYS A 1002 -7.48 42.37 -0.58
CA LYS A 1002 -8.89 42.02 -0.29
C LYS A 1002 -9.79 42.01 -1.54
N ILE A 1003 -9.51 42.83 -2.54
CA ILE A 1003 -10.31 42.89 -3.77
C ILE A 1003 -10.19 41.58 -4.55
N ASP A 1004 -8.98 41.01 -4.60
CA ASP A 1004 -8.74 39.73 -5.28
C ASP A 1004 -9.40 38.57 -4.53
N GLU A 1005 -9.34 38.56 -3.19
CA GLU A 1005 -10.04 37.56 -2.37
C GLU A 1005 -11.56 37.61 -2.59
N HIS A 1006 -12.13 38.82 -2.67
CA HIS A 1006 -13.54 39.02 -2.96
C HIS A 1006 -13.92 38.55 -4.36
N LEU A 1007 -13.07 38.82 -5.37
CA LEU A 1007 -13.23 38.35 -6.74
C LEU A 1007 -13.26 36.83 -6.81
N VAL A 1008 -12.27 36.15 -6.21
CA VAL A 1008 -12.18 34.68 -6.21
C VAL A 1008 -13.39 34.05 -5.49
N ASN A 1009 -13.84 34.65 -4.38
CA ASN A 1009 -15.02 34.19 -3.66
C ASN A 1009 -16.30 34.29 -4.53
N LEU A 1010 -16.48 35.38 -5.26
CA LEU A 1010 -17.61 35.54 -6.17
C LEU A 1010 -17.53 34.62 -7.37
N TYR A 1011 -16.35 34.45 -7.97
CA TYR A 1011 -16.12 33.46 -9.02
C TYR A 1011 -16.58 32.08 -8.57
N THR A 1012 -16.09 31.62 -7.42
CA THR A 1012 -16.43 30.31 -6.85
C THR A 1012 -17.94 30.13 -6.66
N LYS A 1013 -18.64 31.18 -6.19
CA LYS A 1013 -20.10 31.17 -6.06
C LYS A 1013 -20.83 31.08 -7.40
N ILE A 1014 -20.36 31.80 -8.42
CA ILE A 1014 -20.95 31.75 -9.77
C ILE A 1014 -20.78 30.36 -10.37
N VAL A 1015 -19.57 29.78 -10.26
CA VAL A 1015 -19.28 28.42 -10.75
C VAL A 1015 -20.09 27.36 -10.01
N ALA A 1016 -20.18 27.44 -8.68
CA ALA A 1016 -20.98 26.50 -7.88
C ALA A 1016 -22.49 26.59 -8.18
N GLY A 1017 -22.96 27.74 -8.67
CA GLY A 1017 -24.35 27.95 -9.11
C GLY A 1017 -24.68 27.33 -10.48
N LYS A 1018 -23.67 26.84 -11.21
CA LYS A 1018 -23.83 26.12 -12.47
C LYS A 1018 -24.25 24.67 -12.17
N ARG A 1019 -25.55 24.37 -12.30
CA ARG A 1019 -26.12 23.03 -12.15
C ARG A 1019 -26.44 22.41 -13.50
#